data_AF-A0A8J8KMX0-F1
#
_entry.id   AF-A0A8J8KMX0-F1
#
_cell.length_a   1.000
_cell.length_b   1.000
_cell.length_c   1.000
_cell.angle_alpha   90.00
_cell.angle_beta   90.00
_cell.angle_gamma   90.00
#
_symmetry.space_group_name_H-M   'P 1'
#
loop_
_entity.id
_entity.type
_entity.pdbx_description
1 polymer ?
#
loop_
_entity_poly.entity_id
_entity_poly.type
_entity_poly.pdbx_seq_one_letter_code
_entity_poly.pdbx_strand_id
1 'polypeptide(L)'
;DVSTQLQVARQRRARLAAQVWASARPAPVPARPAGPPAPLPVAVPSNAGGLPAGTPVAVPSGVGPAGVGPAGVGPAGVGASGVGPAGVGPAGVGASGVGPSGIAPEASTQTVKNILFVLGGILIGIAAIVFTAFAWGTFGMAGKAAILAVFTGVALAVPLLAQRRGLRGTAETFAAIGLLLVVLDGYSVWNVNLLDVHDYFSGWTYTGLVAAATASISLGYAGITRLAGPAVGGLVLAQPALPLLFVDVAAGRTGGFALVFATVAVGNLLAVGSLRRFAGRSLAVALQVLAWIGYAVSLLLAHAFAFVRLAVDSPIGSVLAGAALLLLVGAVAVAAGPVARLRPLTVAGVAWFVVLALIAQARIVAVVDSGRILLWTSVCVLVLAAAAHLVRLVSRAAASGVVIGTATGGGVAALFAVTFAAWTGLVSLGVEARPGAYDWALPVTIALLTAAAVLSILPRFSIATAIAAAGAVPLALAAPGRPPVTDWLPPVADLTAVAVLLVLILARRHLATRIVAGAGAFGLSAHAVLSSLGQPAQTAWTLGAVLVLALATAILAWRGDRTPGAVALATAPPLLVLLAAAVANASGAADATVLHAAALAALVLPGFVWLLRRVDAYAIVLSWAVFGTVLATVLGTVVAVSDDGWSKSLYVAFGLLALALLPRVSAAAPAA
;
A
#
# COMPACT_ATOMS: atom_id res chain seq x y z
N ASP A 1 20.64 -61.62 -7.75
CA ASP A 1 21.41 -60.36 -7.84
C ASP A 1 20.72 -59.25 -7.02
N VAL A 2 20.72 -59.37 -5.68
CA VAL A 2 19.96 -58.47 -4.77
C VAL A 2 20.89 -57.65 -3.85
N SER A 3 22.06 -58.21 -3.51
CA SER A 3 23.13 -57.56 -2.75
C SER A 3 23.67 -56.31 -3.47
N THR A 4 23.86 -56.40 -4.78
CA THR A 4 24.20 -55.32 -5.71
C THR A 4 23.16 -54.19 -5.68
N GLN A 5 21.87 -54.51 -5.83
CA GLN A 5 20.81 -53.49 -5.76
C GLN A 5 20.75 -52.81 -4.38
N LEU A 6 20.94 -53.56 -3.29
CA LEU A 6 21.05 -53.00 -1.93
C LEU A 6 22.27 -52.08 -1.76
N GLN A 7 23.43 -52.41 -2.36
CA GLN A 7 24.60 -51.52 -2.36
C GLN A 7 24.35 -50.24 -3.17
N VAL A 8 23.76 -50.34 -4.37
CA VAL A 8 23.39 -49.18 -5.19
C VAL A 8 22.39 -48.27 -4.45
N ALA A 9 21.38 -48.83 -3.81
CA ALA A 9 20.42 -48.08 -3.01
C ALA A 9 21.07 -47.36 -1.82
N ARG A 10 22.00 -48.02 -1.10
CA ARG A 10 22.77 -47.42 0.00
C ARG A 10 23.67 -46.28 -0.49
N GLN A 11 24.39 -46.46 -1.60
CA GLN A 11 25.21 -45.41 -2.21
C GLN A 11 24.38 -44.21 -2.67
N ARG A 12 23.21 -44.44 -3.28
CA ARG A 12 22.29 -43.38 -3.72
C ARG A 12 21.76 -42.57 -2.52
N ARG A 13 21.42 -43.24 -1.42
CA ARG A 13 20.97 -42.61 -0.17
C ARG A 13 22.09 -41.79 0.49
N ALA A 14 23.33 -42.28 0.49
CA ALA A 14 24.50 -41.54 0.98
C ALA A 14 24.80 -40.29 0.16
N ARG A 15 24.74 -40.37 -1.19
CA ARG A 15 24.92 -39.20 -2.06
C ARG A 15 23.84 -38.13 -1.84
N LEU A 16 22.58 -38.52 -1.70
CA LEU A 16 21.49 -37.59 -1.39
C LEU A 16 21.67 -36.92 -0.01
N ALA A 17 22.06 -37.70 1.02
CA ALA A 17 22.36 -37.14 2.34
C ALA A 17 23.51 -36.12 2.30
N ALA A 18 24.56 -36.38 1.52
CA ALA A 18 25.67 -35.44 1.33
C ALA A 18 25.24 -34.15 0.58
N GLN A 19 24.37 -34.26 -0.42
CA GLN A 19 23.83 -33.10 -1.14
C GLN A 19 22.94 -32.22 -0.25
N VAL A 20 22.09 -32.82 0.60
CA VAL A 20 21.29 -32.09 1.60
C VAL A 20 22.17 -31.41 2.64
N TRP A 21 23.24 -32.07 3.10
CA TRP A 21 24.21 -31.46 4.02
C TRP A 21 25.03 -30.32 3.38
N ALA A 22 25.28 -30.38 2.06
CA ALA A 22 25.97 -29.32 1.34
C ALA A 22 25.07 -28.08 1.15
N SER A 23 23.78 -28.28 0.83
CA SER A 23 22.82 -27.17 0.68
C SER A 23 22.35 -26.56 2.00
N ALA A 24 22.51 -27.26 3.13
CA ALA A 24 22.22 -26.75 4.47
C ALA A 24 23.32 -25.82 5.04
N ARG A 25 24.47 -25.64 4.36
CA ARG A 25 25.48 -24.66 4.77
C ARG A 25 25.11 -23.27 4.26
N PRO A 26 24.98 -22.24 5.12
CA PRO A 26 24.83 -20.87 4.64
C PRO A 26 26.07 -20.45 3.84
N ALA A 27 25.85 -19.73 2.74
CA ALA A 27 26.94 -19.22 1.91
C ALA A 27 27.83 -18.27 2.73
N PRO A 28 29.16 -18.28 2.53
CA PRO A 28 30.04 -17.29 3.15
C PRO A 28 29.63 -15.89 2.68
N VAL A 29 29.50 -14.97 3.63
CA VAL A 29 29.17 -13.56 3.35
C VAL A 29 30.27 -12.98 2.44
N PRO A 30 29.94 -12.39 1.27
CA PRO A 30 30.95 -11.78 0.42
C PRO A 30 31.65 -10.66 1.18
N ALA A 31 32.98 -10.64 1.11
CA ALA A 31 33.79 -9.64 1.80
C ALA A 31 33.38 -8.24 1.34
N ARG A 32 33.18 -7.34 2.31
CA ARG A 32 32.84 -5.93 2.08
C ARG A 32 33.94 -5.30 1.21
N PRO A 33 33.62 -4.63 0.09
CA PRO A 33 34.64 -3.94 -0.69
C PRO A 33 35.35 -2.91 0.20
N ALA A 34 36.67 -2.82 0.06
CA ALA A 34 37.49 -1.90 0.86
C ALA A 34 37.00 -0.46 0.66
N GLY A 35 36.85 0.27 1.77
CA GLY A 35 36.61 1.71 1.70
C GLY A 35 37.78 2.44 1.04
N PRO A 36 37.57 3.64 0.48
CA PRO A 36 38.65 4.43 -0.10
C PRO A 36 39.74 4.70 0.96
N PRO A 37 41.02 4.77 0.54
CA PRO A 37 42.14 4.98 1.47
C PRO A 37 41.99 6.31 2.22
N ALA A 38 42.37 6.31 3.50
CA ALA A 38 42.35 7.51 4.31
C ALA A 38 43.31 8.58 3.75
N PRO A 39 42.95 9.88 3.79
CA PRO A 39 43.84 10.95 3.37
C PRO A 39 45.08 11.00 4.27
N LEU A 40 46.24 11.18 3.65
CA LEU A 40 47.53 11.32 4.35
C LEU A 40 47.51 12.55 5.28
N PRO A 41 48.19 12.50 6.45
CA PRO A 41 48.26 13.64 7.35
C PRO A 41 49.06 14.78 6.71
N VAL A 42 48.41 15.93 6.53
CA VAL A 42 49.07 17.17 6.12
C VAL A 42 49.92 17.67 7.29
N ALA A 43 51.23 17.77 7.08
CA ALA A 43 52.12 18.43 8.02
C ALA A 43 51.85 19.94 8.04
N VAL A 44 51.49 20.48 9.19
CA VAL A 44 51.40 21.92 9.45
C VAL A 44 52.62 22.32 10.28
N PRO A 45 53.43 23.30 9.85
CA PRO A 45 54.65 23.67 10.56
C PRO A 45 54.37 24.45 11.85
N SER A 46 55.17 24.19 12.87
CA SER A 46 55.18 24.92 14.13
C SER A 46 55.54 26.39 13.94
N ASN A 47 54.83 27.29 14.61
CA ASN A 47 55.31 28.64 14.88
C ASN A 47 54.98 29.03 16.32
N ALA A 48 55.92 29.72 16.97
CA ALA A 48 55.90 30.01 18.40
C ALA A 48 55.39 31.44 18.71
N GLY A 49 54.94 31.64 19.95
CA GLY A 49 54.87 32.97 20.58
C GLY A 49 53.53 33.32 21.24
N GLY A 50 53.58 33.79 22.50
CA GLY A 50 52.52 34.62 23.11
C GLY A 50 51.67 34.00 24.22
N LEU A 51 52.16 34.07 25.47
CA LEU A 51 51.33 34.22 26.69
C LEU A 51 50.97 35.73 26.87
N PRO A 52 50.19 36.19 27.87
CA PRO A 52 49.43 35.52 28.96
C PRO A 52 47.90 35.88 28.87
N ALA A 53 46.97 35.75 29.84
CA ALA A 53 47.02 35.69 31.30
C ALA A 53 45.70 35.12 31.91
N GLY A 54 45.69 34.80 33.21
CA GLY A 54 44.45 34.68 34.02
C GLY A 54 44.18 33.34 34.70
N THR A 55 44.85 33.09 35.84
CA THR A 55 44.45 32.12 36.90
C THR A 55 43.78 32.87 38.06
N PRO A 56 43.43 32.27 39.23
CA PRO A 56 43.30 30.85 39.62
C PRO A 56 41.79 30.47 39.79
N VAL A 57 41.27 29.48 40.53
CA VAL A 57 41.70 28.51 41.57
C VAL A 57 40.83 27.23 41.36
N ALA A 58 41.06 26.02 41.91
CA ALA A 58 42.00 25.54 42.91
C ALA A 58 42.39 24.05 42.73
N VAL A 59 43.47 23.66 43.39
CA VAL A 59 43.85 22.29 43.83
C VAL A 59 44.49 22.48 45.23
N PRO A 60 44.62 21.46 46.11
CA PRO A 60 45.59 20.38 45.95
C PRO A 60 45.04 19.03 46.52
N SER A 61 45.72 17.88 46.64
CA SER A 61 47.12 17.48 46.42
C SER A 61 47.17 16.00 46.00
N GLY A 62 48.10 15.61 45.11
CA GLY A 62 48.98 14.43 45.24
C GLY A 62 48.40 13.00 45.30
N VAL A 63 49.14 11.92 45.04
CA VAL A 63 50.57 11.72 44.66
C VAL A 63 50.63 10.43 43.82
N GLY A 64 51.43 10.38 42.75
CA GLY A 64 51.88 9.12 42.12
C GLY A 64 53.27 8.72 42.61
N PRO A 65 53.76 7.48 42.43
CA PRO A 65 53.97 6.96 41.06
C PRO A 65 53.91 5.41 40.87
N ALA A 66 54.05 5.02 39.59
CA ALA A 66 54.72 3.83 39.03
C ALA A 66 54.79 2.47 39.78
N GLY A 67 54.33 1.42 39.08
CA GLY A 67 55.21 0.30 38.70
C GLY A 67 55.06 -1.07 39.41
N VAL A 68 55.04 -2.12 38.57
CA VAL A 68 55.42 -3.54 38.81
C VAL A 68 54.61 -4.38 39.82
N GLY A 69 54.27 -5.62 39.45
CA GLY A 69 53.86 -6.70 40.38
C GLY A 69 55.08 -7.39 41.05
N PRO A 70 54.97 -8.55 41.75
CA PRO A 70 53.90 -9.57 41.68
C PRO A 70 53.49 -10.19 43.05
N ALA A 71 52.82 -11.38 43.02
CA ALA A 71 52.54 -12.34 44.12
C ALA A 71 51.56 -11.87 45.23
N GLY A 72 50.55 -12.65 45.64
CA GLY A 72 50.59 -13.84 46.53
C GLY A 72 50.08 -13.41 47.93
N VAL A 73 49.35 -14.15 48.77
CA VAL A 73 48.91 -15.56 48.96
C VAL A 73 47.51 -15.47 49.67
N GLY A 74 46.57 -16.43 49.69
CA GLY A 74 46.64 -17.88 49.96
C GLY A 74 46.76 -18.18 51.47
N PRO A 75 46.47 -19.41 51.97
CA PRO A 75 45.79 -20.58 51.37
C PRO A 75 44.25 -20.44 51.53
N ALA A 76 43.35 -21.43 51.63
CA ALA A 76 43.29 -22.92 51.59
C ALA A 76 41.90 -23.33 51.02
N GLY A 77 41.46 -24.57 50.84
CA GLY A 77 42.03 -25.94 50.92
C GLY A 77 40.90 -26.91 51.35
N VAL A 78 40.80 -28.19 50.97
CA VAL A 78 41.51 -29.13 50.09
C VAL A 78 40.65 -30.42 50.03
N GLY A 79 40.90 -31.33 49.08
CA GLY A 79 40.17 -32.61 48.94
C GLY A 79 39.90 -32.95 47.47
N ALA A 80 40.90 -33.19 46.60
CA ALA A 80 41.78 -34.38 46.56
C ALA A 80 40.97 -35.68 46.26
N SER A 81 41.27 -36.56 45.30
CA SER A 81 42.32 -36.72 44.25
C SER A 81 41.70 -37.64 43.16
N GLY A 82 42.25 -37.98 42.00
CA GLY A 82 43.53 -37.76 41.31
C GLY A 82 43.57 -38.76 40.13
N VAL A 83 44.25 -38.44 39.02
CA VAL A 83 44.29 -39.29 37.81
C VAL A 83 45.71 -39.74 37.50
N GLY A 84 45.88 -41.02 37.19
CA GLY A 84 47.00 -41.53 36.39
C GLY A 84 47.49 -42.93 36.81
N PRO A 85 48.35 -43.57 36.01
CA PRO A 85 48.61 -43.38 34.58
C PRO A 85 48.38 -44.67 33.76
N ALA A 86 48.56 -44.61 32.44
CA ALA A 86 48.58 -45.81 31.61
C ALA A 86 49.89 -46.60 31.82
N GLY A 87 49.80 -47.91 32.04
CA GLY A 87 50.93 -48.85 32.15
C GLY A 87 50.71 -50.08 31.28
N VAL A 88 51.79 -50.64 30.73
CA VAL A 88 51.77 -51.70 29.71
C VAL A 88 52.32 -53.01 30.28
N GLY A 89 51.48 -54.05 30.37
CA GLY A 89 51.88 -55.43 30.71
C GLY A 89 52.29 -55.67 32.18
N PRO A 90 52.39 -56.93 32.64
CA PRO A 90 52.43 -58.18 31.87
C PRO A 90 51.18 -59.06 32.02
N ALA A 91 51.15 -60.19 31.29
CA ALA A 91 50.13 -61.21 31.44
C ALA A 91 50.23 -61.94 32.80
N GLY A 92 49.15 -61.90 33.59
CA GLY A 92 48.99 -62.68 34.81
C GLY A 92 47.87 -63.71 34.64
N VAL A 93 48.21 -64.99 34.70
CA VAL A 93 47.25 -66.09 34.55
C VAL A 93 46.56 -66.37 35.89
N GLY A 94 45.23 -66.46 35.87
CA GLY A 94 44.40 -67.21 36.83
C GLY A 94 44.68 -67.07 38.34
N ALA A 95 43.84 -66.30 39.04
CA ALA A 95 43.52 -66.56 40.44
C ALA A 95 41.99 -66.48 40.63
N SER A 96 41.35 -67.65 40.71
CA SER A 96 39.94 -67.80 41.04
C SER A 96 39.68 -67.36 42.48
N GLY A 97 39.08 -66.18 42.67
CA GLY A 97 38.62 -65.66 43.95
C GLY A 97 37.12 -65.37 43.91
N VAL A 98 36.33 -66.17 44.63
CA VAL A 98 34.87 -66.01 44.69
C VAL A 98 34.50 -64.77 45.51
N GLY A 99 34.02 -63.72 44.84
CA GLY A 99 33.32 -62.60 45.46
C GLY A 99 31.80 -62.83 45.44
N PRO A 100 31.03 -62.32 46.43
CA PRO A 100 29.63 -62.66 46.58
C PRO A 100 28.78 -62.19 45.40
N SER A 101 27.77 -62.99 45.06
CA SER A 101 26.78 -62.73 44.01
C SER A 101 25.97 -61.47 44.31
N GLY A 102 26.49 -60.31 43.91
CA GLY A 102 25.70 -59.09 43.76
C GLY A 102 24.66 -59.33 42.67
N ILE A 103 23.39 -59.45 43.06
CA ILE A 103 22.27 -59.61 42.15
C ILE A 103 22.23 -58.38 41.24
N ALA A 104 22.70 -58.53 40.00
CA ALA A 104 22.47 -57.55 38.96
C ALA A 104 20.95 -57.48 38.74
N PRO A 105 20.32 -56.28 38.76
CA PRO A 105 18.88 -56.19 38.55
C PRO A 105 18.53 -56.75 37.17
N GLU A 106 17.76 -57.85 37.16
CA GLU A 106 17.49 -58.69 35.99
C GLU A 106 16.77 -57.95 34.85
N ALA A 107 16.21 -56.78 35.13
CA ALA A 107 15.72 -55.84 34.14
C ALA A 107 16.39 -54.46 34.29
N SER A 108 16.95 -53.96 33.19
CA SER A 108 17.36 -52.55 33.08
C SER A 108 16.19 -51.64 33.44
N THR A 109 16.46 -50.59 34.23
CA THR A 109 15.44 -49.58 34.60
C THR A 109 14.80 -48.91 33.38
N GLN A 110 15.49 -48.90 32.24
CA GLN A 110 14.94 -48.43 30.96
C GLN A 110 13.91 -49.41 30.38
N THR A 111 14.15 -50.73 30.48
CA THR A 111 13.23 -51.78 30.05
C THR A 111 11.97 -51.78 30.91
N VAL A 112 12.11 -51.69 32.24
CA VAL A 112 10.96 -51.60 33.16
C VAL A 112 10.11 -50.36 32.88
N LYS A 113 10.74 -49.20 32.64
CA LYS A 113 10.02 -47.97 32.24
C LYS A 113 9.29 -48.13 30.91
N ASN A 114 9.93 -48.72 29.90
CA ASN A 114 9.30 -48.96 28.59
C ASN A 114 8.12 -49.93 28.71
N ILE A 115 8.25 -51.02 29.49
CA ILE A 115 7.16 -51.97 29.73
C ILE A 115 6.01 -51.28 30.47
N LEU A 116 6.27 -50.52 31.55
CA LEU A 116 5.23 -49.78 32.28
C LEU A 116 4.55 -48.71 31.40
N PHE A 117 5.30 -48.03 30.53
CA PHE A 117 4.75 -47.04 29.60
C PHE A 117 3.86 -47.69 28.53
N VAL A 118 4.31 -48.79 27.91
CA VAL A 118 3.53 -49.54 26.91
C VAL A 118 2.30 -50.18 27.56
N LEU A 119 2.45 -50.81 28.73
CA LEU A 119 1.36 -51.42 29.47
C LEU A 119 0.33 -50.38 29.93
N GLY A 120 0.78 -49.23 30.44
CA GLY A 120 -0.10 -48.11 30.79
C GLY A 120 -0.84 -47.54 29.57
N GLY A 121 -0.17 -47.41 28.43
CA GLY A 121 -0.80 -47.01 27.16
C GLY A 121 -1.85 -48.01 26.67
N ILE A 122 -1.55 -49.31 26.73
CA ILE A 122 -2.50 -50.39 26.39
C ILE A 122 -3.69 -50.38 27.36
N LEU A 123 -3.45 -50.24 28.67
CA LEU A 123 -4.51 -50.22 29.68
C LEU A 123 -5.46 -49.03 29.48
N ILE A 124 -4.92 -47.84 29.20
CA ILE A 124 -5.70 -46.64 28.86
C ILE A 124 -6.47 -46.84 27.55
N GLY A 125 -5.87 -47.48 26.54
CA GLY A 125 -6.53 -47.80 25.27
C GLY A 125 -7.71 -48.77 25.45
N ILE A 126 -7.54 -49.84 26.23
CA ILE A 126 -8.61 -50.79 26.55
C ILE A 126 -9.71 -50.09 27.37
N ALA A 127 -9.35 -49.31 28.38
CA ALA A 127 -10.31 -48.56 29.19
C ALA A 127 -11.13 -47.57 28.35
N ALA A 128 -10.49 -46.88 27.40
CA ALA A 128 -11.17 -45.99 26.47
C ALA A 128 -12.17 -46.75 25.58
N ILE A 129 -11.78 -47.89 24.98
CA ILE A 129 -12.65 -48.72 24.13
C ILE A 129 -13.85 -49.26 24.92
N VAL A 130 -13.63 -49.81 26.13
CA VAL A 130 -14.72 -50.34 26.97
C VAL A 130 -15.66 -49.21 27.39
N PHE A 131 -15.13 -48.03 27.69
CA PHE A 131 -15.93 -46.86 28.03
C PHE A 131 -16.79 -46.39 26.84
N THR A 132 -16.25 -46.24 25.63
CA THR A 132 -17.07 -45.87 24.46
C THR A 132 -18.05 -46.96 24.01
N ALA A 133 -17.68 -48.23 24.12
CA ALA A 133 -18.54 -49.33 23.69
C ALA A 133 -19.71 -49.61 24.64
N PHE A 134 -19.47 -49.60 25.96
CA PHE A 134 -20.47 -50.05 26.95
C PHE A 134 -20.99 -48.93 27.86
N ALA A 135 -20.12 -48.04 28.35
CA ALA A 135 -20.55 -46.98 29.27
C ALA A 135 -21.21 -45.80 28.52
N TRP A 136 -20.74 -45.45 27.32
CA TRP A 136 -21.33 -44.34 26.55
C TRP A 136 -22.77 -44.62 26.09
N GLY A 137 -23.16 -45.89 25.94
CA GLY A 137 -24.54 -46.26 25.60
C GLY A 137 -25.55 -45.96 26.72
N THR A 138 -25.15 -46.07 27.99
CA THR A 138 -26.06 -45.98 29.14
C THR A 138 -26.26 -44.54 29.65
N PHE A 139 -25.34 -43.63 29.38
CA PHE A 139 -25.51 -42.21 29.73
C PHE A 139 -26.46 -41.50 28.75
N GLY A 140 -27.49 -40.86 29.30
CA GLY A 140 -28.29 -39.87 28.57
C GLY A 140 -27.46 -38.67 28.12
N MET A 141 -28.00 -37.88 27.19
CA MET A 141 -27.29 -36.74 26.56
C MET A 141 -26.67 -35.76 27.58
N ALA A 142 -27.41 -35.42 28.64
CA ALA A 142 -26.90 -34.55 29.71
C ALA A 142 -25.72 -35.19 30.49
N GLY A 143 -25.75 -36.51 30.71
CA GLY A 143 -24.65 -37.23 31.36
C GLY A 143 -23.38 -37.23 30.52
N LYS A 144 -23.51 -37.39 29.19
CA LYS A 144 -22.40 -37.28 28.23
C LYS A 144 -21.76 -35.89 28.24
N ALA A 145 -22.57 -34.84 28.21
CA ALA A 145 -22.10 -33.46 28.30
C ALA A 145 -21.41 -33.16 29.65
N ALA A 146 -21.96 -33.65 30.76
CA ALA A 146 -21.36 -33.49 32.08
C ALA A 146 -19.99 -34.20 32.20
N ILE A 147 -19.85 -35.41 31.65
CA ILE A 147 -18.57 -36.13 31.61
C ILE A 147 -17.53 -35.34 30.80
N LEU A 148 -17.89 -34.84 29.61
CA LEU A 148 -17.00 -34.01 28.79
C LEU A 148 -16.55 -32.75 29.54
N ALA A 149 -17.49 -32.01 30.14
CA ALA A 149 -17.17 -30.80 30.92
C ALA A 149 -16.21 -31.08 32.09
N VAL A 150 -16.34 -32.22 32.78
CA VAL A 150 -15.39 -32.64 33.82
C VAL A 150 -14.01 -32.93 33.23
N PHE A 151 -13.93 -33.63 32.10
CA PHE A 151 -12.67 -33.84 31.38
C PHE A 151 -12.02 -32.53 30.92
N THR A 152 -12.80 -31.57 30.42
CA THR A 152 -12.33 -30.21 30.05
C THR A 152 -11.78 -29.47 31.27
N GLY A 153 -12.48 -29.52 32.41
CA GLY A 153 -12.03 -28.94 33.68
C GLY A 153 -10.70 -29.52 34.16
N VAL A 154 -10.54 -30.85 34.09
CA VAL A 154 -9.26 -31.52 34.41
C VAL A 154 -8.16 -31.14 33.42
N ALA A 155 -8.45 -31.11 32.12
CA ALA A 155 -7.51 -30.73 31.07
C ALA A 155 -7.02 -29.27 31.22
N LEU A 156 -7.87 -28.36 31.69
CA LEU A 156 -7.51 -26.98 32.01
C LEU A 156 -6.83 -26.82 33.39
N ALA A 157 -6.96 -27.78 34.30
CA ALA A 157 -6.24 -27.79 35.58
C ALA A 157 -4.79 -28.30 35.46
N VAL A 158 -4.52 -29.27 34.58
CA VAL A 158 -3.19 -29.87 34.39
C VAL A 158 -2.10 -28.83 34.05
N PRO A 159 -2.27 -27.86 33.13
CA PRO A 159 -1.26 -26.85 32.83
C PRO A 159 -0.92 -25.96 34.02
N LEU A 160 -1.88 -25.65 34.89
CA LEU A 160 -1.64 -24.86 36.11
C LEU A 160 -0.66 -25.58 37.03
N LEU A 161 -0.81 -26.91 37.18
CA LEU A 161 0.09 -27.74 37.98
C LEU A 161 1.44 -27.97 37.28
N ALA A 162 1.45 -28.21 35.97
CA ALA A 162 2.68 -28.37 35.17
C ALA A 162 3.53 -27.08 35.18
N GLN A 163 2.88 -25.91 35.10
CA GLN A 163 3.53 -24.60 35.21
C GLN A 163 4.17 -24.38 36.58
N ARG A 164 3.50 -24.76 37.68
CA ARG A 164 4.07 -24.71 39.04
C ARG A 164 5.34 -25.57 39.18
N ARG A 165 5.52 -26.58 38.31
CA ARG A 165 6.72 -27.43 38.22
C ARG A 165 7.71 -27.00 37.12
N GLY A 166 7.51 -25.85 36.50
CA GLY A 166 8.41 -25.31 35.45
C GLY A 166 8.27 -25.93 34.06
N LEU A 167 7.37 -26.92 33.87
CA LEU A 167 7.22 -27.69 32.63
C LEU A 167 6.39 -26.93 31.56
N ARG A 168 6.94 -25.82 31.04
CA ARG A 168 6.22 -24.92 30.12
C ARG A 168 5.71 -25.62 28.85
N GLY A 169 6.54 -26.39 28.15
CA GLY A 169 6.11 -27.06 26.92
C GLY A 169 4.94 -28.02 27.14
N THR A 170 5.00 -28.81 28.22
CA THR A 170 3.89 -29.68 28.64
C THR A 170 2.63 -28.89 28.97
N ALA A 171 2.77 -27.76 29.68
CA ALA A 171 1.65 -26.88 30.00
C ALA A 171 1.01 -26.28 28.73
N GLU A 172 1.80 -25.88 27.72
CA GLU A 172 1.26 -25.37 26.46
C GLU A 172 0.47 -26.44 25.68
N THR A 173 0.98 -27.67 25.60
CA THR A 173 0.26 -28.79 24.95
C THR A 173 -1.06 -29.10 25.65
N PHE A 174 -1.06 -29.26 26.98
CA PHE A 174 -2.30 -29.52 27.72
C PHE A 174 -3.27 -28.33 27.69
N ALA A 175 -2.78 -27.09 27.67
CA ALA A 175 -3.65 -25.91 27.54
C ALA A 175 -4.30 -25.84 26.15
N ALA A 176 -3.57 -26.19 25.08
CA ALA A 176 -4.15 -26.30 23.74
C ALA A 176 -5.23 -27.39 23.67
N ILE A 177 -5.00 -28.56 24.30
CA ILE A 177 -6.00 -29.63 24.39
C ILE A 177 -7.22 -29.18 25.20
N GLY A 178 -7.02 -28.56 26.37
CA GLY A 178 -8.12 -28.06 27.20
C GLY A 178 -8.97 -27.00 26.48
N LEU A 179 -8.35 -26.09 25.72
CA LEU A 179 -9.07 -25.09 24.94
C LEU A 179 -9.78 -25.66 23.70
N LEU A 180 -9.22 -26.71 23.08
CA LEU A 180 -9.92 -27.47 22.04
C LEU A 180 -11.17 -28.17 22.61
N LEU A 181 -11.07 -28.74 23.82
CA LEU A 181 -12.20 -29.35 24.50
C LEU A 181 -13.30 -28.34 24.82
N VAL A 182 -12.98 -27.09 25.20
CA VAL A 182 -14.01 -26.01 25.37
C VAL A 182 -14.81 -25.77 24.08
N VAL A 183 -14.18 -25.81 22.90
CA VAL A 183 -14.89 -25.69 21.62
C VAL A 183 -15.78 -26.92 21.36
N LEU A 184 -15.27 -28.12 21.67
CA LEU A 184 -16.01 -29.37 21.52
C LEU A 184 -17.19 -29.48 22.49
N ASP A 185 -17.08 -28.95 23.71
CA ASP A 185 -18.18 -28.82 24.67
C ASP A 185 -19.27 -27.92 24.10
N GLY A 186 -18.90 -26.76 23.54
CA GLY A 186 -19.83 -25.87 22.84
C GLY A 186 -20.51 -26.54 21.63
N TYR A 187 -19.78 -27.31 20.84
CA TYR A 187 -20.34 -28.13 19.76
C TYR A 187 -21.30 -29.21 20.29
N SER A 188 -20.96 -29.86 21.41
CA SER A 188 -21.80 -30.90 22.02
C SER A 188 -23.15 -30.35 22.49
N VAL A 189 -23.14 -29.19 23.15
CA VAL A 189 -24.36 -28.48 23.61
C VAL A 189 -25.33 -28.23 22.45
N TRP A 190 -24.82 -27.79 21.28
CA TRP A 190 -25.65 -27.63 20.08
C TRP A 190 -26.19 -28.96 19.57
N ASN A 191 -25.34 -29.98 19.38
CA ASN A 191 -25.75 -31.24 18.77
C ASN A 191 -26.75 -32.04 19.61
N VAL A 192 -26.72 -31.87 20.94
CA VAL A 192 -27.68 -32.53 21.84
C VAL A 192 -28.89 -31.64 22.20
N ASN A 193 -28.97 -30.44 21.60
CA ASN A 193 -29.94 -29.38 21.94
C ASN A 193 -30.05 -29.14 23.45
N LEU A 194 -28.92 -29.09 24.16
CA LEU A 194 -28.93 -28.91 25.62
C LEU A 194 -29.46 -27.52 25.96
N LEU A 195 -30.44 -27.44 26.86
CA LEU A 195 -31.15 -26.19 27.21
C LEU A 195 -31.95 -25.57 26.04
N ASP A 196 -32.40 -26.39 25.08
CA ASP A 196 -33.26 -26.00 23.96
C ASP A 196 -32.66 -24.86 23.11
N VAL A 197 -31.33 -24.82 23.01
CA VAL A 197 -30.52 -23.78 22.35
C VAL A 197 -30.93 -23.52 20.88
N HIS A 198 -31.44 -24.53 20.17
CA HIS A 198 -31.97 -24.38 18.80
C HIS A 198 -33.19 -23.45 18.72
N ASP A 199 -33.98 -23.34 19.78
CA ASP A 199 -35.21 -22.53 19.81
C ASP A 199 -34.88 -21.04 20.05
N TYR A 200 -33.74 -20.75 20.67
CA TYR A 200 -33.31 -19.39 21.02
C TYR A 200 -32.28 -18.79 20.05
N PHE A 201 -31.46 -19.61 19.38
CA PHE A 201 -30.31 -19.13 18.59
C PHE A 201 -30.19 -19.79 17.22
N SER A 202 -29.88 -18.99 16.20
CA SER A 202 -29.42 -19.52 14.92
C SER A 202 -28.05 -20.19 15.07
N GLY A 203 -27.75 -21.20 14.25
CA GLY A 203 -26.46 -21.92 14.31
C GLY A 203 -25.24 -21.01 14.11
N TRP A 204 -25.36 -19.93 13.32
CA TRP A 204 -24.32 -18.92 13.17
C TRP A 204 -24.13 -18.10 14.45
N THR A 205 -25.22 -17.56 15.01
CA THR A 205 -25.19 -16.78 16.25
C THR A 205 -24.63 -17.62 17.41
N TYR A 206 -25.06 -18.88 17.53
CA TYR A 206 -24.55 -19.81 18.53
C TYR A 206 -23.05 -20.11 18.34
N THR A 207 -22.59 -20.34 17.10
CA THR A 207 -21.16 -20.52 16.82
C THR A 207 -20.36 -19.26 17.20
N GLY A 208 -20.94 -18.07 17.00
CA GLY A 208 -20.39 -16.80 17.48
C GLY A 208 -20.29 -16.72 19.00
N LEU A 209 -21.31 -17.18 19.74
CA LEU A 209 -21.29 -17.28 21.21
C LEU A 209 -20.19 -18.23 21.70
N VAL A 210 -20.06 -19.43 21.11
CA VAL A 210 -19.00 -20.40 21.46
C VAL A 210 -17.62 -19.82 21.16
N ALA A 211 -17.44 -19.14 20.03
CA ALA A 211 -16.19 -18.46 19.69
C ALA A 211 -15.85 -17.34 20.69
N ALA A 212 -16.83 -16.50 21.06
CA ALA A 212 -16.66 -15.43 22.03
C ALA A 212 -16.34 -15.94 23.45
N ALA A 213 -17.04 -16.99 23.90
CA ALA A 213 -16.82 -17.64 25.19
C ALA A 213 -15.43 -18.29 25.24
N THR A 214 -15.06 -19.07 24.21
CA THR A 214 -13.75 -19.72 24.14
C THR A 214 -12.63 -18.68 24.03
N ALA A 215 -12.79 -17.62 23.25
CA ALA A 215 -11.82 -16.53 23.17
C ALA A 215 -11.63 -15.86 24.54
N SER A 216 -12.71 -15.60 25.27
CA SER A 216 -12.68 -14.99 26.61
C SER A 216 -11.99 -15.90 27.63
N ILE A 217 -12.34 -17.19 27.66
CA ILE A 217 -11.69 -18.21 28.49
C ILE A 217 -10.19 -18.28 28.14
N SER A 218 -9.85 -18.37 26.86
CA SER A 218 -8.47 -18.50 26.38
C SER A 218 -7.60 -17.29 26.72
N LEU A 219 -8.13 -16.06 26.56
CA LEU A 219 -7.43 -14.83 26.92
C LEU A 219 -7.32 -14.63 28.44
N GLY A 220 -8.35 -14.97 29.20
CA GLY A 220 -8.30 -14.97 30.67
C GLY A 220 -7.29 -15.98 31.21
N TYR A 221 -7.31 -17.20 30.66
CA TYR A 221 -6.34 -18.26 30.97
C TYR A 221 -4.92 -17.87 30.58
N ALA A 222 -4.72 -17.18 29.44
CA ALA A 222 -3.44 -16.59 29.07
C ALA A 222 -2.97 -15.50 30.04
N GLY A 223 -3.88 -14.69 30.58
CA GLY A 223 -3.58 -13.69 31.61
C GLY A 223 -3.06 -14.31 32.92
N ILE A 224 -3.70 -15.39 33.36
CA ILE A 224 -3.33 -16.13 34.57
C ILE A 224 -2.01 -16.91 34.37
N THR A 225 -1.91 -17.68 33.29
CA THR A 225 -0.80 -18.63 33.07
C THR A 225 0.39 -18.04 32.32
N ARG A 226 0.21 -16.93 31.60
CA ARG A 226 1.24 -16.32 30.72
C ARG A 226 1.80 -17.27 29.64
N LEU A 227 1.05 -18.32 29.28
CA LEU A 227 1.39 -19.27 28.20
C LEU A 227 1.11 -18.67 26.82
N ALA A 228 1.89 -19.07 25.80
CA ALA A 228 1.76 -18.53 24.44
C ALA A 228 0.51 -19.06 23.72
N GLY A 229 0.30 -20.37 23.75
CA GLY A 229 -0.81 -21.04 23.05
C GLY A 229 -2.19 -20.42 23.33
N PRO A 230 -2.59 -20.26 24.61
CA PRO A 230 -3.86 -19.62 24.97
C PRO A 230 -3.99 -18.17 24.49
N ALA A 231 -2.91 -17.38 24.50
CA ALA A 231 -2.96 -16.00 24.02
C ALA A 231 -3.21 -15.94 22.50
N VAL A 232 -2.56 -16.82 21.74
CA VAL A 232 -2.72 -16.93 20.29
C VAL A 232 -4.10 -17.47 19.93
N GLY A 233 -4.51 -18.60 20.52
CA GLY A 233 -5.83 -19.21 20.28
C GLY A 233 -6.98 -18.27 20.61
N GLY A 234 -6.88 -17.52 21.71
CA GLY A 234 -7.86 -16.52 22.09
C GLY A 234 -7.98 -15.37 21.09
N LEU A 235 -6.85 -14.86 20.59
CA LEU A 235 -6.86 -13.80 19.57
C LEU A 235 -7.37 -14.29 18.21
N VAL A 236 -7.14 -15.56 17.84
CA VAL A 236 -7.70 -16.17 16.63
C VAL A 236 -9.22 -16.34 16.74
N LEU A 237 -9.70 -16.91 17.85
CA LEU A 237 -11.14 -17.15 18.07
C LEU A 237 -11.96 -15.87 18.25
N ALA A 238 -11.32 -14.77 18.69
CA ALA A 238 -11.94 -13.46 18.75
C ALA A 238 -12.29 -12.86 17.36
N GLN A 239 -11.61 -13.28 16.28
CA GLN A 239 -11.83 -12.72 14.93
C GLN A 239 -13.22 -13.06 14.36
N PRO A 240 -13.67 -14.34 14.30
CA PRO A 240 -14.99 -14.69 13.78
C PRO A 240 -16.14 -14.40 14.75
N ALA A 241 -15.86 -14.21 16.06
CA ALA A 241 -16.89 -14.09 17.09
C ALA A 241 -17.94 -13.01 16.78
N LEU A 242 -17.53 -11.75 16.55
CA LEU A 242 -18.46 -10.66 16.22
C LEU A 242 -19.16 -10.85 14.85
N PRO A 243 -18.46 -11.21 13.74
CA PRO A 243 -19.11 -11.54 12.46
C PRO A 243 -20.22 -12.59 12.59
N LEU A 244 -19.99 -13.66 13.36
CA LEU A 244 -20.95 -14.74 13.54
C LEU A 244 -22.11 -14.36 14.48
N LEU A 245 -21.83 -13.66 15.59
CA LEU A 245 -22.85 -13.17 16.53
C LEU A 245 -23.87 -12.23 15.88
N PHE A 246 -23.45 -11.47 14.86
CA PHE A 246 -24.27 -10.47 14.20
C PHE A 246 -24.65 -10.86 12.76
N VAL A 247 -24.42 -12.10 12.32
CA VAL A 247 -24.65 -12.52 10.93
C VAL A 247 -26.08 -12.23 10.46
N ASP A 248 -27.09 -12.57 11.28
CA ASP A 248 -28.50 -12.42 10.91
C ASP A 248 -28.92 -10.94 10.84
N VAL A 249 -28.46 -10.14 11.81
CA VAL A 249 -28.72 -8.69 11.87
C VAL A 249 -27.97 -7.92 10.77
N ALA A 250 -26.76 -8.37 10.42
CA ALA A 250 -25.90 -7.76 9.42
C ALA A 250 -26.30 -8.13 7.99
N ALA A 251 -26.83 -9.34 7.77
CA ALA A 251 -27.40 -9.75 6.49
C ALA A 251 -28.71 -9.01 6.19
N GLY A 252 -29.56 -8.79 7.20
CA GLY A 252 -30.82 -8.05 7.06
C GLY A 252 -30.70 -6.53 6.86
N ARG A 253 -29.47 -5.96 6.79
CA ARG A 253 -29.25 -4.51 6.64
C ARG A 253 -28.12 -4.23 5.65
N THR A 254 -28.37 -3.41 4.62
CA THR A 254 -27.30 -3.03 3.66
C THR A 254 -26.10 -2.41 4.40
N GLY A 255 -24.91 -2.96 4.18
CA GLY A 255 -23.68 -2.55 4.87
C GLY A 255 -23.62 -2.88 6.38
N GLY A 256 -24.52 -3.69 6.95
CA GLY A 256 -24.46 -4.09 8.36
C GLY A 256 -23.11 -4.74 8.73
N PHE A 257 -22.58 -5.60 7.86
CA PHE A 257 -21.26 -6.21 8.02
C PHE A 257 -20.11 -5.20 8.06
N ALA A 258 -20.24 -4.00 7.48
CA ALA A 258 -19.19 -3.00 7.52
C ALA A 258 -18.92 -2.51 8.96
N LEU A 259 -19.98 -2.30 9.75
CA LEU A 259 -19.86 -1.93 11.17
C LEU A 259 -19.26 -3.08 12.00
N VAL A 260 -19.66 -4.32 11.71
CA VAL A 260 -19.16 -5.50 12.42
C VAL A 260 -17.66 -5.69 12.17
N PHE A 261 -17.22 -5.69 10.91
CA PHE A 261 -15.80 -5.80 10.57
C PHE A 261 -14.99 -4.56 10.98
N ALA A 262 -15.56 -3.35 10.98
CA ALA A 262 -14.89 -2.17 11.55
C ALA A 262 -14.67 -2.32 13.06
N THR A 263 -15.63 -2.91 13.78
CA THR A 263 -15.50 -3.19 15.22
C THR A 263 -14.40 -4.21 15.48
N VAL A 264 -14.31 -5.28 14.66
CA VAL A 264 -13.20 -6.25 14.73
C VAL A 264 -11.85 -5.60 14.39
N ALA A 265 -11.80 -4.68 13.41
CA ALA A 265 -10.59 -3.92 13.10
C ALA A 265 -10.16 -3.04 14.28
N VAL A 266 -11.09 -2.30 14.91
CA VAL A 266 -10.81 -1.51 16.13
C VAL A 266 -10.32 -2.41 17.26
N GLY A 267 -10.94 -3.56 17.50
CA GLY A 267 -10.52 -4.53 18.52
C GLY A 267 -9.08 -5.02 18.30
N ASN A 268 -8.72 -5.37 17.06
CA ASN A 268 -7.34 -5.72 16.71
C ASN A 268 -6.37 -4.55 16.90
N LEU A 269 -6.77 -3.33 16.56
CA LEU A 269 -5.92 -2.16 16.72
C LEU A 269 -5.68 -1.82 18.21
N LEU A 270 -6.69 -1.97 19.05
CA LEU A 270 -6.56 -1.90 20.51
C LEU A 270 -5.66 -3.01 21.04
N ALA A 271 -5.76 -4.24 20.50
CA ALA A 271 -4.86 -5.34 20.84
C ALA A 271 -3.40 -4.99 20.54
N VAL A 272 -3.09 -4.48 19.33
CA VAL A 272 -1.75 -3.96 18.98
C VAL A 272 -1.29 -2.94 20.02
N GLY A 273 -2.09 -1.89 20.28
CA GLY A 273 -1.75 -0.84 21.25
C GLY A 273 -1.44 -1.40 22.65
N SER A 274 -2.26 -2.33 23.13
CA SER A 274 -2.12 -2.95 24.45
C SER A 274 -0.90 -3.89 24.58
N LEU A 275 -0.46 -4.51 23.48
CA LEU A 275 0.68 -5.43 23.43
C LEU A 275 2.03 -4.71 23.37
N ARG A 276 2.05 -3.45 22.90
CA ARG A 276 3.28 -2.64 22.81
C ARG A 276 3.96 -2.38 24.16
N ARG A 277 3.21 -2.36 25.27
CA ARG A 277 3.77 -2.26 26.64
C ARG A 277 4.61 -3.48 27.05
N PHE A 278 4.60 -4.55 26.25
CA PHE A 278 5.40 -5.76 26.42
C PHE A 278 6.37 -6.00 25.25
N ALA A 279 6.74 -4.95 24.52
CA ALA A 279 7.75 -5.01 23.46
C ALA A 279 9.06 -5.67 23.96
N GLY A 280 9.68 -6.48 23.10
CA GLY A 280 10.87 -7.29 23.43
C GLY A 280 10.57 -8.75 23.83
N ARG A 281 9.32 -9.12 24.14
CA ARG A 281 8.92 -10.53 24.28
C ARG A 281 8.52 -11.12 22.93
N SER A 282 9.09 -12.26 22.56
CA SER A 282 8.78 -12.97 21.29
C SER A 282 7.27 -13.20 21.08
N LEU A 283 6.56 -13.64 22.12
CA LEU A 283 5.10 -13.78 22.11
C LEU A 283 4.37 -12.47 21.82
N ALA A 284 4.81 -11.35 22.39
CA ALA A 284 4.15 -10.05 22.17
C ALA A 284 4.35 -9.56 20.73
N VAL A 285 5.47 -9.91 20.09
CA VAL A 285 5.70 -9.65 18.65
C VAL A 285 4.79 -10.53 17.80
N ALA A 286 4.71 -11.84 18.08
CA ALA A 286 3.83 -12.75 17.35
C ALA A 286 2.35 -12.33 17.41
N LEU A 287 1.87 -11.95 18.60
CA LEU A 287 0.50 -11.44 18.80
C LEU A 287 0.27 -10.09 18.11
N GLN A 288 1.28 -9.20 18.07
CA GLN A 288 1.17 -7.95 17.30
C GLN A 288 1.09 -8.21 15.79
N VAL A 289 1.86 -9.16 15.25
CA VAL A 289 1.77 -9.55 13.84
C VAL A 289 0.39 -10.11 13.51
N LEU A 290 -0.12 -11.03 14.35
CA LEU A 290 -1.47 -11.59 14.19
C LEU A 290 -2.55 -10.50 14.26
N ALA A 291 -2.46 -9.58 15.23
CA ALA A 291 -3.39 -8.46 15.34
C ALA A 291 -3.30 -7.48 14.16
N TRP A 292 -2.11 -7.23 13.60
CA TRP A 292 -1.97 -6.41 12.38
C TRP A 292 -2.60 -7.08 11.15
N ILE A 293 -2.48 -8.41 11.02
CA ILE A 293 -3.14 -9.17 9.95
C ILE A 293 -4.67 -9.13 10.14
N GLY A 294 -5.16 -9.41 11.35
CA GLY A 294 -6.60 -9.34 11.68
C GLY A 294 -7.18 -7.95 11.46
N TYR A 295 -6.45 -6.90 11.84
CA TYR A 295 -6.77 -5.50 11.53
C TYR A 295 -6.89 -5.26 10.03
N ALA A 296 -5.88 -5.64 9.24
CA ALA A 296 -5.85 -5.37 7.80
C ALA A 296 -6.98 -6.09 7.04
N VAL A 297 -7.21 -7.37 7.35
CA VAL A 297 -8.29 -8.18 6.74
C VAL A 297 -9.65 -7.61 7.12
N SER A 298 -9.89 -7.33 8.41
CA SER A 298 -11.17 -6.79 8.88
C SER A 298 -11.44 -5.40 8.32
N LEU A 299 -10.42 -4.54 8.24
CA LEU A 299 -10.55 -3.21 7.65
C LEU A 299 -10.88 -3.29 6.15
N LEU A 300 -10.27 -4.22 5.40
CA LEU A 300 -10.56 -4.42 3.98
C LEU A 300 -12.00 -4.90 3.76
N LEU A 301 -12.46 -5.88 4.54
CA LEU A 301 -13.85 -6.34 4.50
C LEU A 301 -14.84 -5.22 4.86
N ALA A 302 -14.53 -4.43 5.89
CA ALA A 302 -15.36 -3.30 6.29
C ALA A 302 -15.51 -2.26 5.17
N HIS A 303 -14.42 -1.92 4.46
CA HIS A 303 -14.48 -1.04 3.30
C HIS A 303 -15.28 -1.65 2.15
N ALA A 304 -15.11 -2.95 1.87
CA ALA A 304 -15.86 -3.62 0.81
C ALA A 304 -17.38 -3.54 1.04
N PHE A 305 -17.86 -3.88 2.26
CA PHE A 305 -19.28 -3.78 2.59
C PHE A 305 -19.80 -2.33 2.63
N ALA A 306 -18.99 -1.36 3.08
CA ALA A 306 -19.36 0.05 3.05
C ALA A 306 -19.47 0.59 1.61
N PHE A 307 -18.54 0.19 0.73
CA PHE A 307 -18.56 0.55 -0.69
C PHE A 307 -19.75 -0.07 -1.43
N VAL A 308 -20.07 -1.36 -1.18
CA VAL A 308 -21.26 -2.01 -1.74
C VAL A 308 -22.53 -1.25 -1.35
N ARG A 309 -22.69 -0.86 -0.08
CA ARG A 309 -23.83 -0.02 0.35
C ARG A 309 -23.89 1.31 -0.40
N LEU A 310 -22.76 2.00 -0.52
CA LEU A 310 -22.66 3.29 -1.23
C LEU A 310 -22.98 3.17 -2.74
N ALA A 311 -22.61 2.06 -3.36
CA ALA A 311 -22.73 1.84 -4.80
C ALA A 311 -24.12 1.32 -5.22
N VAL A 312 -24.70 0.38 -4.48
CA VAL A 312 -25.98 -0.28 -4.85
C VAL A 312 -27.20 0.59 -4.53
N ASP A 313 -27.19 1.27 -3.39
CA ASP A 313 -28.35 2.06 -2.96
C ASP A 313 -28.51 3.33 -3.81
N SER A 314 -29.75 3.62 -4.22
CA SER A 314 -30.11 4.75 -5.08
C SER A 314 -30.79 5.96 -4.41
N PRO A 315 -31.61 5.82 -3.33
CA PRO A 315 -32.15 7.01 -2.67
C PRO A 315 -31.06 7.80 -1.93
N ILE A 316 -31.20 9.12 -1.91
CA ILE A 316 -30.17 10.02 -1.34
C ILE A 316 -29.88 9.74 0.15
N GLY A 317 -30.89 9.38 0.94
CA GLY A 317 -30.73 9.06 2.36
C GLY A 317 -29.86 7.82 2.62
N SER A 318 -30.00 6.77 1.81
CA SER A 318 -29.16 5.56 1.92
C SER A 318 -27.75 5.81 1.39
N VAL A 319 -27.59 6.65 0.36
CA VAL A 319 -26.27 7.08 -0.14
C VAL A 319 -25.53 7.93 0.90
N LEU A 320 -26.22 8.86 1.59
CA LEU A 320 -25.65 9.61 2.71
C LEU A 320 -25.24 8.70 3.87
N ALA A 321 -26.06 7.70 4.21
CA ALA A 321 -25.72 6.71 5.24
C ALA A 321 -24.53 5.82 4.82
N GLY A 322 -24.45 5.43 3.54
CA GLY A 322 -23.32 4.69 2.97
C GLY A 322 -22.03 5.52 2.96
N ALA A 323 -22.12 6.80 2.63
CA ALA A 323 -21.01 7.76 2.69
C ALA A 323 -20.50 7.96 4.12
N ALA A 324 -21.40 8.19 5.08
CA ALA A 324 -21.06 8.31 6.50
C ALA A 324 -20.40 7.02 7.05
N LEU A 325 -20.91 5.86 6.64
CA LEU A 325 -20.34 4.56 6.98
C LEU A 325 -18.94 4.36 6.38
N LEU A 326 -18.74 4.68 5.10
CA LEU A 326 -17.44 4.58 4.43
C LEU A 326 -16.39 5.49 5.10
N LEU A 327 -16.77 6.71 5.47
CA LEU A 327 -15.92 7.64 6.22
C LEU A 327 -15.62 7.13 7.63
N LEU A 328 -16.60 6.57 8.35
CA LEU A 328 -16.40 5.98 9.68
C LEU A 328 -15.37 4.83 9.62
N VAL A 329 -15.47 3.94 8.63
CA VAL A 329 -14.48 2.88 8.41
C VAL A 329 -13.11 3.46 8.03
N GLY A 330 -13.09 4.50 7.18
CA GLY A 330 -11.86 5.23 6.84
C GLY A 330 -11.17 5.86 8.06
N ALA A 331 -11.92 6.34 9.06
CA ALA A 331 -11.36 6.89 10.29
C ALA A 331 -10.61 5.83 11.11
N VAL A 332 -11.03 4.57 11.04
CA VAL A 332 -10.27 3.43 11.63
C VAL A 332 -8.91 3.28 10.94
N ALA A 333 -8.82 3.51 9.62
CA ALA A 333 -7.56 3.50 8.88
C ALA A 333 -6.59 4.59 9.37
N VAL A 334 -7.10 5.78 9.69
CA VAL A 334 -6.31 6.90 10.26
C VAL A 334 -5.74 6.56 11.64
N ALA A 335 -6.52 5.85 12.48
CA ALA A 335 -6.14 5.50 13.85
C ALA A 335 -4.91 4.58 13.94
N ALA A 336 -4.60 3.80 12.89
CA ALA A 336 -3.44 2.91 12.90
C ALA A 336 -2.09 3.63 13.04
N GLY A 337 -1.95 4.81 12.44
CA GLY A 337 -0.71 5.58 12.50
C GLY A 337 -0.29 5.97 13.92
N PRO A 338 -1.16 6.67 14.69
CA PRO A 338 -0.93 6.96 16.11
C PRO A 338 -0.67 5.72 16.97
N VAL A 339 -1.46 4.64 16.79
CA VAL A 339 -1.33 3.41 17.57
C VAL A 339 -0.01 2.69 17.29
N ALA A 340 0.47 2.69 16.04
CA ALA A 340 1.79 2.19 15.67
C ALA A 340 2.94 3.14 16.08
N ARG A 341 2.65 4.43 16.28
CA ARG A 341 3.63 5.54 16.27
C ARG A 341 4.48 5.58 14.99
N LEU A 342 3.91 5.14 13.87
CA LEU A 342 4.56 5.15 12.56
C LEU A 342 3.99 6.25 11.69
N ARG A 343 4.78 7.32 11.48
CA ARG A 343 4.46 8.42 10.54
C ARG A 343 3.95 7.95 9.17
N PRO A 344 4.56 6.96 8.47
CA PRO A 344 4.04 6.52 7.17
C PRO A 344 2.64 5.91 7.25
N LEU A 345 2.27 5.24 8.35
CA LEU A 345 0.91 4.71 8.53
C LEU A 345 -0.10 5.84 8.79
N THR A 346 0.27 6.91 9.50
CA THR A 346 -0.57 8.11 9.61
C THR A 346 -0.80 8.76 8.24
N VAL A 347 0.27 8.90 7.44
CA VAL A 347 0.19 9.45 6.09
C VAL A 347 -0.71 8.61 5.20
N ALA A 348 -0.51 7.29 5.17
CA ALA A 348 -1.30 6.37 4.36
C ALA A 348 -2.78 6.31 4.79
N GLY A 349 -3.06 6.26 6.10
CA GLY A 349 -4.42 6.25 6.62
C GLY A 349 -5.21 7.53 6.29
N VAL A 350 -4.56 8.70 6.42
CA VAL A 350 -5.20 9.98 6.05
C VAL A 350 -5.34 10.14 4.54
N ALA A 351 -4.36 9.70 3.74
CA ALA A 351 -4.48 9.69 2.28
C ALA A 351 -5.64 8.82 1.81
N TRP A 352 -5.77 7.61 2.36
CA TRP A 352 -6.89 6.71 2.09
C TRP A 352 -8.23 7.33 2.49
N PHE A 353 -8.34 7.88 3.70
CA PHE A 353 -9.55 8.59 4.16
C PHE A 353 -9.99 9.71 3.21
N VAL A 354 -9.05 10.50 2.68
CA VAL A 354 -9.35 11.57 1.72
C VAL A 354 -9.80 11.02 0.36
N VAL A 355 -9.24 9.90 -0.11
CA VAL A 355 -9.74 9.21 -1.31
C VAL A 355 -11.18 8.71 -1.10
N LEU A 356 -11.49 8.13 0.06
CA LEU A 356 -12.85 7.70 0.40
C LEU A 356 -13.83 8.87 0.49
N ALA A 357 -13.40 10.03 1.01
CA ALA A 357 -14.22 11.24 1.05
C ALA A 357 -14.57 11.75 -0.35
N LEU A 358 -13.63 11.71 -1.29
CA LEU A 358 -13.87 12.05 -2.69
C LEU A 358 -14.80 11.03 -3.37
N ILE A 359 -14.64 9.72 -3.11
CA ILE A 359 -15.56 8.69 -3.62
C ILE A 359 -16.99 8.91 -3.09
N ALA A 360 -17.13 9.16 -1.78
CA ALA A 360 -18.40 9.45 -1.14
C ALA A 360 -19.06 10.71 -1.70
N GLN A 361 -18.32 11.81 -1.84
CA GLN A 361 -18.80 13.06 -2.40
C GLN A 361 -19.20 12.90 -3.88
N ALA A 362 -18.40 12.23 -4.70
CA ALA A 362 -18.71 11.96 -6.11
C ALA A 362 -20.01 11.14 -6.25
N ARG A 363 -20.23 10.13 -5.40
CA ARG A 363 -21.48 9.34 -5.40
C ARG A 363 -22.69 10.15 -4.94
N ILE A 364 -22.54 11.02 -3.93
CA ILE A 364 -23.62 11.93 -3.50
C ILE A 364 -24.02 12.85 -4.66
N VAL A 365 -23.05 13.46 -5.34
CA VAL A 365 -23.32 14.32 -6.50
C VAL A 365 -23.91 13.53 -7.66
N ALA A 366 -23.49 12.28 -7.88
CA ALA A 366 -24.07 11.43 -8.93
C ALA A 366 -25.57 11.17 -8.78
N VAL A 367 -26.13 11.31 -7.57
CA VAL A 367 -27.58 11.20 -7.30
C VAL A 367 -28.29 12.55 -7.35
N VAL A 368 -27.60 13.65 -7.03
CA VAL A 368 -28.20 15.00 -6.94
C VAL A 368 -28.09 15.79 -8.26
N ASP A 369 -26.93 15.75 -8.91
CA ASP A 369 -26.59 16.50 -10.13
C ASP A 369 -25.61 15.66 -10.97
N SER A 370 -26.11 14.59 -11.57
CA SER A 370 -25.31 13.59 -12.31
C SER A 370 -24.53 14.18 -13.50
N GLY A 371 -25.01 15.29 -14.07
CA GLY A 371 -24.32 16.02 -15.14
C GLY A 371 -23.07 16.78 -14.67
N ARG A 372 -22.92 17.06 -13.36
CA ARG A 372 -21.84 17.91 -12.83
C ARG A 372 -20.92 17.23 -11.82
N ILE A 373 -20.86 15.89 -11.82
CA ILE A 373 -20.00 15.11 -10.92
C ILE A 373 -18.55 15.59 -10.96
N LEU A 374 -17.98 15.77 -12.16
CA LEU A 374 -16.59 16.20 -12.34
C LEU A 374 -16.32 17.59 -11.76
N LEU A 375 -17.22 18.54 -11.98
CA LEU A 375 -17.11 19.91 -11.46
C LEU A 375 -17.11 19.94 -9.93
N TRP A 376 -18.13 19.35 -9.30
CA TRP A 376 -18.23 19.33 -7.84
C TRP A 376 -17.10 18.53 -7.18
N THR A 377 -16.64 17.45 -7.81
CA THR A 377 -15.45 16.71 -7.36
C THR A 377 -14.21 17.58 -7.41
N SER A 378 -14.04 18.38 -8.47
CA SER A 378 -12.89 19.30 -8.62
C SER A 378 -12.91 20.43 -7.60
N VAL A 379 -14.10 20.98 -7.28
CA VAL A 379 -14.28 21.92 -6.16
C VAL A 379 -13.87 21.25 -4.84
N CYS A 380 -14.29 20.01 -4.59
CA CYS A 380 -13.94 19.27 -3.38
C CYS A 380 -12.42 19.03 -3.27
N VAL A 381 -11.77 18.61 -4.37
CA VAL A 381 -10.31 18.44 -4.45
C VAL A 381 -9.57 19.75 -4.17
N LEU A 382 -10.04 20.89 -4.69
CA LEU A 382 -9.45 22.21 -4.40
C LEU A 382 -9.61 22.60 -2.91
N VAL A 383 -10.80 22.41 -2.33
CA VAL A 383 -11.06 22.67 -0.91
C VAL A 383 -10.16 21.81 -0.02
N LEU A 384 -10.00 20.52 -0.34
CA LEU A 384 -9.12 19.61 0.41
C LEU A 384 -7.64 19.99 0.26
N ALA A 385 -7.20 20.42 -0.93
CA ALA A 385 -5.84 20.91 -1.16
C ALA A 385 -5.56 22.22 -0.37
N ALA A 386 -6.55 23.08 -0.20
CA ALA A 386 -6.48 24.25 0.68
C ALA A 386 -6.46 23.86 2.16
N ALA A 387 -7.36 22.97 2.58
CA ALA A 387 -7.44 22.45 3.95
C ALA A 387 -6.15 21.75 4.39
N ALA A 388 -5.41 21.11 3.47
CA ALA A 388 -4.10 20.53 3.75
C ALA A 388 -3.13 21.54 4.40
N HIS A 389 -3.17 22.83 4.00
CA HIS A 389 -2.32 23.87 4.60
C HIS A 389 -2.73 24.21 6.04
N LEU A 390 -4.02 24.20 6.36
CA LEU A 390 -4.49 24.33 7.75
C LEU A 390 -4.08 23.12 8.59
N VAL A 391 -4.20 21.90 8.03
CA VAL A 391 -3.74 20.67 8.69
C VAL A 391 -2.23 20.67 8.93
N ARG A 392 -1.41 21.33 8.09
CA ARG A 392 0.05 21.47 8.31
C ARG A 392 0.39 22.17 9.64
N LEU A 393 -0.50 23.03 10.14
CA LEU A 393 -0.34 23.73 11.43
C LEU A 393 -0.44 22.78 12.62
N VAL A 394 -1.27 21.73 12.52
CA VAL A 394 -1.52 20.75 13.59
C VAL A 394 -0.64 19.51 13.45
N SER A 395 -0.53 18.95 12.24
CA SER A 395 0.22 17.71 11.99
C SER A 395 0.75 17.65 10.56
N ARG A 396 2.08 17.70 10.42
CA ARG A 396 2.77 17.50 9.13
C ARG A 396 2.46 16.14 8.51
N ALA A 397 2.32 15.09 9.32
CA ALA A 397 2.02 13.74 8.82
C ALA A 397 0.59 13.63 8.28
N ALA A 398 -0.39 14.22 8.99
CA ALA A 398 -1.76 14.28 8.48
C ALA A 398 -1.83 15.12 7.20
N ALA A 399 -1.16 16.27 7.15
CA ALA A 399 -1.14 17.11 5.96
C ALA A 399 -0.48 16.46 4.74
N SER A 400 0.63 15.73 4.91
CA SER A 400 1.20 14.89 3.84
C SER A 400 0.20 13.84 3.36
N GLY A 401 -0.57 13.24 4.29
CA GLY A 401 -1.66 12.34 3.95
C GLY A 401 -2.75 13.02 3.12
N VAL A 402 -3.24 14.19 3.53
CA VAL A 402 -4.24 14.96 2.77
C VAL A 402 -3.73 15.26 1.36
N VAL A 403 -2.50 15.77 1.22
CA VAL A 403 -1.88 16.08 -0.09
C VAL A 403 -1.81 14.85 -1.00
N ILE A 404 -1.43 13.68 -0.46
CA ILE A 404 -1.36 12.45 -1.25
C ILE A 404 -2.78 12.00 -1.64
N GLY A 405 -3.74 12.02 -0.72
CA GLY A 405 -5.13 11.66 -1.00
C GLY A 405 -5.78 12.57 -2.05
N THR A 406 -5.56 13.90 -1.97
CA THR A 406 -6.04 14.86 -2.97
C THR A 406 -5.36 14.68 -4.32
N ALA A 407 -4.07 14.35 -4.34
CA ALA A 407 -3.35 14.08 -5.59
C ALA A 407 -3.87 12.78 -6.25
N THR A 408 -4.12 11.72 -5.48
CA THR A 408 -4.69 10.47 -5.99
C THR A 408 -6.10 10.66 -6.53
N GLY A 409 -7.03 11.23 -5.73
CA GLY A 409 -8.40 11.43 -6.16
C GLY A 409 -8.55 12.48 -7.26
N GLY A 410 -7.79 13.58 -7.18
CA GLY A 410 -7.72 14.61 -8.23
C GLY A 410 -7.10 14.09 -9.53
N GLY A 411 -6.12 13.18 -9.46
CA GLY A 411 -5.56 12.52 -10.64
C GLY A 411 -6.57 11.62 -11.36
N VAL A 412 -7.41 10.89 -10.61
CA VAL A 412 -8.53 10.12 -11.19
C VAL A 412 -9.56 11.05 -11.84
N ALA A 413 -9.96 12.14 -11.17
CA ALA A 413 -10.88 13.13 -11.74
C ALA A 413 -10.30 13.80 -13.01
N ALA A 414 -9.01 14.08 -13.04
CA ALA A 414 -8.32 14.64 -14.21
C ALA A 414 -8.30 13.66 -15.39
N LEU A 415 -8.05 12.37 -15.14
CA LEU A 415 -8.12 11.33 -16.16
C LEU A 415 -9.53 11.26 -16.78
N PHE A 416 -10.58 11.20 -15.96
CA PHE A 416 -11.96 11.22 -16.45
C PHE A 416 -12.29 12.48 -17.25
N ALA A 417 -11.84 13.66 -16.81
CA ALA A 417 -12.04 14.91 -17.54
C ALA A 417 -11.37 14.88 -18.93
N VAL A 418 -10.14 14.39 -19.02
CA VAL A 418 -9.43 14.25 -20.31
C VAL A 418 -10.10 13.22 -21.22
N THR A 419 -10.52 12.06 -20.69
CA THR A 419 -11.25 11.05 -21.47
C THR A 419 -12.59 11.59 -21.98
N PHE A 420 -13.33 12.34 -21.15
CA PHE A 420 -14.59 12.96 -21.55
C PHE A 420 -14.38 14.05 -22.61
N ALA A 421 -13.35 14.90 -22.47
CA ALA A 421 -12.97 15.88 -23.49
C ALA A 421 -12.67 15.21 -24.85
N ALA A 422 -11.85 14.15 -24.85
CA ALA A 422 -11.53 13.39 -26.05
C ALA A 422 -12.77 12.75 -26.69
N TRP A 423 -13.69 12.20 -25.87
CA TRP A 423 -14.96 11.65 -26.35
C TRP A 423 -15.84 12.72 -27.01
N THR A 424 -16.00 13.89 -26.38
CA THR A 424 -16.79 14.99 -26.96
C THR A 424 -16.23 15.49 -28.30
N GLY A 425 -14.89 15.56 -28.42
CA GLY A 425 -14.22 15.88 -29.69
C GLY A 425 -14.46 14.82 -30.77
N LEU A 426 -14.38 13.52 -30.41
CA LEU A 426 -14.59 12.41 -31.34
C LEU A 426 -16.03 12.31 -31.84
N VAL A 427 -17.03 12.55 -30.97
CA VAL A 427 -18.44 12.61 -31.37
C VAL A 427 -18.71 13.77 -32.34
N SER A 428 -18.08 14.92 -32.11
CA SER A 428 -18.21 16.12 -32.96
C SER A 428 -17.64 15.95 -34.37
N LEU A 429 -16.85 14.90 -34.62
CA LEU A 429 -16.26 14.57 -35.92
C LEU A 429 -17.07 13.53 -36.73
N GLY A 430 -18.07 12.86 -36.14
CA GLY A 430 -18.65 11.64 -36.72
C GLY A 430 -20.11 11.69 -37.15
N VAL A 431 -20.95 12.52 -36.54
CA VAL A 431 -22.41 12.61 -36.81
C VAL A 431 -22.86 14.05 -36.58
N GLU A 432 -23.91 14.51 -37.28
CA GLU A 432 -24.60 15.81 -37.10
C GLU A 432 -24.49 16.33 -35.66
N ALA A 433 -23.55 17.28 -35.45
CA ALA A 433 -23.30 17.86 -34.15
C ALA A 433 -24.55 18.62 -33.71
N ARG A 434 -25.31 18.04 -32.76
CA ARG A 434 -26.52 18.68 -32.23
C ARG A 434 -26.17 20.07 -31.70
N PRO A 435 -26.69 21.16 -32.29
CA PRO A 435 -26.33 22.50 -31.87
C PRO A 435 -26.73 22.73 -30.41
N GLY A 436 -25.77 23.09 -29.56
CA GLY A 436 -26.00 23.45 -28.15
C GLY A 436 -25.41 22.53 -27.08
N ALA A 437 -24.64 21.49 -27.41
CA ALA A 437 -24.03 20.58 -26.43
C ALA A 437 -22.71 21.10 -25.80
N TYR A 438 -22.58 22.41 -25.53
CA TYR A 438 -21.42 22.96 -24.81
C TYR A 438 -21.55 22.74 -23.31
N ASP A 439 -20.65 21.93 -22.73
CA ASP A 439 -20.54 21.76 -21.28
C ASP A 439 -19.41 22.61 -20.68
N TRP A 440 -19.78 23.83 -20.25
CA TRP A 440 -18.92 24.76 -19.52
C TRP A 440 -18.29 24.17 -18.25
N ALA A 441 -18.86 23.09 -17.68
CA ALA A 441 -18.34 22.48 -16.48
C ALA A 441 -16.96 21.83 -16.68
N LEU A 442 -16.62 21.43 -17.91
CA LEU A 442 -15.39 20.74 -18.25
C LEU A 442 -14.14 21.65 -18.23
N PRO A 443 -14.12 22.85 -18.87
CA PRO A 443 -13.10 23.88 -18.64
C PRO A 443 -12.84 24.19 -17.16
N VAL A 444 -13.91 24.39 -16.40
CA VAL A 444 -13.83 24.70 -14.96
C VAL A 444 -13.19 23.56 -14.20
N THR A 445 -13.60 22.32 -14.50
CA THR A 445 -13.03 21.08 -13.94
C THR A 445 -11.51 21.04 -14.15
N ILE A 446 -11.03 21.22 -15.39
CA ILE A 446 -9.60 21.17 -15.72
C ILE A 446 -8.83 22.27 -14.97
N ALA A 447 -9.37 23.50 -14.91
CA ALA A 447 -8.73 24.60 -14.22
C ALA A 447 -8.67 24.40 -12.70
N LEU A 448 -9.76 23.94 -12.07
CA LEU A 448 -9.83 23.67 -10.64
C LEU A 448 -8.87 22.55 -10.22
N LEU A 449 -8.78 21.46 -10.99
CA LEU A 449 -7.83 20.36 -10.75
C LEU A 449 -6.38 20.83 -10.90
N THR A 450 -6.10 21.67 -11.91
CA THR A 450 -4.78 22.28 -12.10
C THR A 450 -4.42 23.17 -10.91
N ALA A 451 -5.34 24.02 -10.44
CA ALA A 451 -5.14 24.87 -9.28
C ALA A 451 -4.91 24.06 -7.99
N ALA A 452 -5.66 22.97 -7.77
CA ALA A 452 -5.50 22.09 -6.62
C ALA A 452 -4.17 21.34 -6.63
N ALA A 453 -3.72 20.87 -7.79
CA ALA A 453 -2.42 20.21 -7.95
C ALA A 453 -1.25 21.19 -7.73
N VAL A 454 -1.34 22.43 -8.25
CA VAL A 454 -0.39 23.52 -7.95
C VAL A 454 -0.34 23.81 -6.45
N LEU A 455 -1.49 23.96 -5.79
CA LEU A 455 -1.62 24.26 -4.36
C LEU A 455 -1.07 23.12 -3.46
N SER A 456 -1.15 21.88 -3.94
CA SER A 456 -0.62 20.68 -3.26
C SER A 456 0.92 20.63 -3.27
N ILE A 457 1.52 21.02 -4.40
CA ILE A 457 2.99 21.00 -4.62
C ILE A 457 3.70 22.11 -3.84
N LEU A 458 3.08 23.27 -3.68
CA LEU A 458 3.75 24.46 -3.17
C LEU A 458 3.68 24.54 -1.62
N PRO A 459 4.81 24.66 -0.90
CA PRO A 459 4.81 24.64 0.57
C PRO A 459 4.42 25.96 1.23
N ARG A 460 4.38 27.07 0.48
CA ARG A 460 4.07 28.43 0.96
C ARG A 460 3.38 29.21 -0.16
N PHE A 461 2.08 29.46 -0.06
CA PHE A 461 1.35 30.33 -0.99
C PHE A 461 0.30 31.17 -0.25
N SER A 462 0.09 32.40 -0.71
CA SER A 462 -1.08 33.18 -0.31
C SER A 462 -2.30 32.67 -1.06
N ILE A 463 -3.40 32.46 -0.33
CA ILE A 463 -4.67 31.94 -0.87
C ILE A 463 -5.15 32.82 -2.04
N ALA A 464 -4.84 34.11 -2.03
CA ALA A 464 -5.12 35.09 -3.07
C ALA A 464 -4.71 34.67 -4.49
N THR A 465 -3.58 33.99 -4.72
CA THR A 465 -3.18 33.60 -6.09
C THR A 465 -3.91 32.35 -6.58
N ALA A 466 -4.26 31.44 -5.66
CA ALA A 466 -5.12 30.31 -5.97
C ALA A 466 -6.57 30.77 -6.22
N ILE A 467 -7.05 31.76 -5.46
CA ILE A 467 -8.32 32.46 -5.72
C ILE A 467 -8.28 33.23 -7.04
N ALA A 468 -7.16 33.87 -7.43
CA ALA A 468 -7.06 34.53 -8.73
C ALA A 468 -7.14 33.53 -9.89
N ALA A 469 -6.44 32.39 -9.80
CA ALA A 469 -6.50 31.34 -10.81
C ALA A 469 -7.86 30.62 -10.86
N ALA A 470 -8.46 30.33 -9.70
CA ALA A 470 -9.78 29.71 -9.60
C ALA A 470 -10.95 30.69 -9.80
N GLY A 471 -10.68 32.00 -9.78
CA GLY A 471 -11.67 33.07 -9.88
C GLY A 471 -11.75 33.69 -11.28
N ALA A 472 -10.63 33.73 -12.04
CA ALA A 472 -10.64 34.18 -13.44
C ALA A 472 -11.56 33.32 -14.32
N VAL A 473 -11.61 32.02 -14.05
CA VAL A 473 -12.38 31.02 -14.81
C VAL A 473 -13.90 31.18 -14.64
N PRO A 474 -14.49 31.25 -13.42
CA PRO A 474 -15.91 31.55 -13.26
C PRO A 474 -16.26 32.99 -13.65
N LEU A 475 -15.34 33.96 -13.58
CA LEU A 475 -15.62 35.33 -14.06
C LEU A 475 -15.82 35.37 -15.58
N ALA A 476 -15.12 34.51 -16.34
CA ALA A 476 -15.32 34.32 -17.78
C ALA A 476 -16.61 33.55 -18.12
N LEU A 477 -17.20 32.84 -17.15
CA LEU A 477 -18.37 31.97 -17.35
C LEU A 477 -19.65 32.49 -16.66
N ALA A 478 -19.58 33.63 -15.98
CA ALA A 478 -20.71 34.28 -15.31
C ALA A 478 -21.63 35.06 -16.28
N ALA A 479 -21.92 34.49 -17.45
CA ALA A 479 -22.87 35.02 -18.44
C ALA A 479 -24.08 34.07 -18.57
N PRO A 480 -25.14 34.22 -17.74
CA PRO A 480 -26.26 33.29 -17.73
C PRO A 480 -27.31 33.67 -18.78
N GLY A 481 -27.38 32.89 -19.87
CA GLY A 481 -28.62 32.59 -20.59
C GLY A 481 -29.00 33.45 -21.82
N ARG A 482 -29.34 32.72 -22.91
CA ARG A 482 -29.94 33.15 -24.21
C ARG A 482 -28.96 33.67 -25.29
N PRO A 483 -29.32 33.50 -26.58
CA PRO A 483 -29.65 32.27 -27.31
C PRO A 483 -28.43 31.92 -28.23
N PRO A 484 -28.51 31.40 -29.49
CA PRO A 484 -27.37 30.68 -30.13
C PRO A 484 -26.28 31.59 -30.75
N VAL A 485 -25.76 32.57 -30.02
CA VAL A 485 -24.80 33.59 -30.52
C VAL A 485 -23.47 33.58 -29.75
N THR A 486 -23.25 32.58 -28.89
CA THR A 486 -22.11 32.50 -27.95
C THR A 486 -21.15 31.35 -28.25
N ASP A 487 -21.12 30.85 -29.48
CA ASP A 487 -20.25 29.73 -29.88
C ASP A 487 -18.75 30.06 -29.75
N TRP A 488 -18.39 31.35 -29.72
CA TRP A 488 -17.02 31.85 -29.52
C TRP A 488 -16.62 32.04 -28.04
N LEU A 489 -17.55 31.92 -27.08
CA LEU A 489 -17.24 32.07 -25.65
C LEU A 489 -16.32 30.97 -25.10
N PRO A 490 -16.55 29.67 -25.41
CA PRO A 490 -15.77 28.57 -24.84
C PRO A 490 -14.25 28.69 -25.09
N PRO A 491 -13.78 28.88 -26.34
CA PRO A 491 -12.35 28.92 -26.57
C PRO A 491 -11.69 30.17 -25.98
N VAL A 492 -12.40 31.29 -25.91
CA VAL A 492 -11.88 32.51 -25.26
C VAL A 492 -11.68 32.27 -23.76
N ALA A 493 -12.66 31.65 -23.08
CA ALA A 493 -12.52 31.30 -21.67
C ALA A 493 -11.32 30.37 -21.42
N ASP A 494 -11.18 29.29 -22.19
CA ASP A 494 -10.03 28.37 -22.11
C ASP A 494 -8.70 29.09 -22.31
N LEU A 495 -8.59 29.92 -23.36
CA LEU A 495 -7.34 30.59 -23.73
C LEU A 495 -6.92 31.67 -22.72
N THR A 496 -7.88 32.33 -22.04
CA THR A 496 -7.55 33.21 -20.90
C THR A 496 -6.97 32.42 -19.71
N ALA A 497 -7.51 31.24 -19.41
CA ALA A 497 -6.98 30.36 -18.37
C ALA A 497 -5.60 29.79 -18.75
N VAL A 498 -5.39 29.43 -20.02
CA VAL A 498 -4.07 29.07 -20.58
C VAL A 498 -3.06 30.19 -20.37
N ALA A 499 -3.41 31.45 -20.67
CA ALA A 499 -2.52 32.59 -20.47
C ALA A 499 -2.08 32.74 -19.00
N VAL A 500 -3.00 32.55 -18.04
CA VAL A 500 -2.67 32.57 -16.60
C VAL A 500 -1.72 31.44 -16.21
N LEU A 501 -1.91 30.24 -16.76
CA LEU A 501 -1.01 29.10 -16.52
C LEU A 501 0.38 29.30 -17.14
N LEU A 502 0.47 29.92 -18.32
CA LEU A 502 1.74 30.29 -18.97
C LEU A 502 2.50 31.34 -18.13
N VAL A 503 1.82 32.35 -17.59
CA VAL A 503 2.41 33.30 -16.63
C VAL A 503 2.94 32.57 -15.39
N LEU A 504 2.22 31.58 -14.86
CA LEU A 504 2.68 30.78 -13.72
C LEU A 504 3.93 29.94 -14.04
N ILE A 505 4.01 29.36 -15.24
CA ILE A 505 5.17 28.60 -15.74
C ILE A 505 6.41 29.49 -15.84
N LEU A 506 6.25 30.72 -16.35
CA LEU A 506 7.32 31.71 -16.47
C LEU A 506 7.77 32.24 -15.10
N ALA A 507 6.83 32.52 -14.19
CA ALA A 507 7.09 33.08 -12.87
C ALA A 507 7.70 32.08 -11.86
N ARG A 508 7.64 30.76 -12.11
CA ARG A 508 8.08 29.72 -11.17
C ARG A 508 9.14 28.81 -11.79
N ARG A 509 10.21 28.53 -11.03
CA ARG A 509 11.31 27.64 -11.44
C ARG A 509 11.17 26.19 -10.94
N HIS A 510 10.11 25.86 -10.22
CA HIS A 510 9.92 24.51 -9.67
C HIS A 510 9.37 23.55 -10.74
N LEU A 511 10.13 22.51 -11.07
CA LEU A 511 9.84 21.60 -12.18
C LEU A 511 8.43 20.98 -12.11
N ALA A 512 8.01 20.45 -10.96
CA ALA A 512 6.69 19.83 -10.82
C ALA A 512 5.54 20.84 -11.02
N THR A 513 5.73 22.10 -10.62
CA THR A 513 4.74 23.17 -10.83
C THR A 513 4.60 23.49 -12.32
N ARG A 514 5.71 23.48 -13.08
CA ARG A 514 5.68 23.66 -14.54
C ARG A 514 5.03 22.49 -15.27
N ILE A 515 5.31 21.26 -14.86
CA ILE A 515 4.70 20.06 -15.45
C ILE A 515 3.17 20.10 -15.26
N VAL A 516 2.70 20.39 -14.05
CA VAL A 516 1.25 20.48 -13.76
C VAL A 516 0.58 21.64 -14.50
N ALA A 517 1.16 22.84 -14.44
CA ALA A 517 0.60 23.99 -15.15
C ALA A 517 0.63 23.80 -16.68
N GLY A 518 1.66 23.15 -17.21
CA GLY A 518 1.77 22.79 -18.63
C GLY A 518 0.74 21.76 -19.06
N ALA A 519 0.46 20.75 -18.24
CA ALA A 519 -0.59 19.76 -18.49
C ALA A 519 -1.99 20.41 -18.50
N GLY A 520 -2.27 21.32 -17.55
CA GLY A 520 -3.51 22.10 -17.54
C GLY A 520 -3.65 23.03 -18.75
N ALA A 521 -2.57 23.74 -19.12
CA ALA A 521 -2.54 24.60 -20.30
C ALA A 521 -2.75 23.79 -21.60
N PHE A 522 -2.16 22.60 -21.71
CA PHE A 522 -2.39 21.69 -22.83
C PHE A 522 -3.83 21.21 -22.89
N GLY A 523 -4.41 20.75 -21.77
CA GLY A 523 -5.80 20.27 -21.72
C GLY A 523 -6.82 21.32 -22.10
N LEU A 524 -6.66 22.56 -21.61
CA LEU A 524 -7.52 23.69 -21.98
C LEU A 524 -7.32 24.10 -23.44
N SER A 525 -6.08 24.16 -23.95
CA SER A 525 -5.83 24.47 -25.37
C SER A 525 -6.42 23.40 -26.30
N ALA A 526 -6.35 22.13 -25.91
CA ALA A 526 -6.95 21.03 -26.66
C ALA A 526 -8.48 21.11 -26.65
N HIS A 527 -9.12 21.42 -25.50
CA HIS A 527 -10.56 21.64 -25.44
C HIS A 527 -11.01 22.86 -26.26
N ALA A 528 -10.28 23.97 -26.22
CA ALA A 528 -10.54 25.16 -27.03
C ALA A 528 -10.52 24.88 -28.54
N VAL A 529 -9.55 24.07 -29.00
CA VAL A 529 -9.47 23.65 -30.40
C VAL A 529 -10.61 22.68 -30.72
N LEU A 530 -10.79 21.60 -29.94
CA LEU A 530 -11.81 20.57 -30.17
C LEU A 530 -13.24 21.13 -30.16
N SER A 531 -13.56 22.05 -29.24
CA SER A 531 -14.88 22.71 -29.18
C SER A 531 -15.14 23.67 -30.34
N SER A 532 -14.09 24.18 -30.99
CA SER A 532 -14.20 25.00 -32.21
C SER A 532 -14.24 24.18 -33.51
N LEU A 533 -14.09 22.84 -33.45
CA LEU A 533 -14.24 21.97 -34.62
C LEU A 533 -15.72 21.87 -35.00
N GLY A 534 -16.02 22.26 -36.24
CA GLY A 534 -17.39 22.37 -36.75
C GLY A 534 -17.73 23.77 -37.29
N GLN A 535 -17.00 24.81 -36.85
CA GLN A 535 -17.11 26.16 -37.43
C GLN A 535 -15.73 26.62 -37.92
N PRO A 536 -15.45 26.57 -39.23
CA PRO A 536 -14.08 26.70 -39.75
C PRO A 536 -13.46 28.08 -39.46
N ALA A 537 -14.28 29.14 -39.47
CA ALA A 537 -13.86 30.45 -39.01
C ALA A 537 -13.40 30.43 -37.55
N GLN A 538 -14.18 29.86 -36.62
CA GLN A 538 -13.80 29.79 -35.22
C GLN A 538 -12.54 28.95 -35.03
N THR A 539 -12.41 27.81 -35.71
CA THR A 539 -11.19 26.98 -35.69
C THR A 539 -9.95 27.78 -36.08
N ALA A 540 -10.06 28.68 -37.07
CA ALA A 540 -8.96 29.57 -37.45
C ALA A 540 -8.62 30.59 -36.35
N TRP A 541 -9.63 31.25 -35.76
CA TRP A 541 -9.39 32.23 -34.67
C TRP A 541 -8.82 31.57 -33.41
N THR A 542 -9.24 30.35 -33.04
CA THR A 542 -8.72 29.62 -31.87
C THR A 542 -7.26 29.20 -32.07
N LEU A 543 -6.93 28.59 -33.22
CA LEU A 543 -5.55 28.22 -33.56
C LEU A 543 -4.62 29.46 -33.63
N GLY A 544 -5.12 30.57 -34.17
CA GLY A 544 -4.41 31.85 -34.20
C GLY A 544 -4.10 32.38 -32.80
N ALA A 545 -5.06 32.31 -31.88
CA ALA A 545 -4.86 32.73 -30.49
C ALA A 545 -3.91 31.80 -29.71
N VAL A 546 -3.97 30.47 -29.91
CA VAL A 546 -2.98 29.52 -29.35
C VAL A 546 -1.57 29.85 -29.86
N LEU A 547 -1.43 30.12 -31.16
CA LEU A 547 -0.15 30.51 -31.78
C LEU A 547 0.41 31.81 -31.17
N VAL A 548 -0.43 32.83 -30.97
CA VAL A 548 -0.04 34.09 -30.32
C VAL A 548 0.44 33.86 -28.89
N LEU A 549 -0.26 33.02 -28.11
CA LEU A 549 0.16 32.66 -26.75
C LEU A 549 1.48 31.89 -26.72
N ALA A 550 1.72 30.99 -27.69
CA ALA A 550 3.01 30.31 -27.84
C ALA A 550 4.14 31.30 -28.17
N LEU A 551 3.96 32.17 -29.16
CA LEU A 551 4.97 33.16 -29.54
C LEU A 551 5.25 34.17 -28.40
N ALA A 552 4.21 34.64 -27.70
CA ALA A 552 4.37 35.49 -26.52
C ALA A 552 5.16 34.79 -25.40
N THR A 553 4.88 33.50 -25.15
CA THR A 553 5.63 32.69 -24.17
C THR A 553 7.08 32.52 -24.58
N ALA A 554 7.37 32.28 -25.85
CA ALA A 554 8.72 32.20 -26.39
C ALA A 554 9.52 33.50 -26.17
N ILE A 555 8.93 34.65 -26.50
CA ILE A 555 9.56 35.97 -26.34
C ILE A 555 9.83 36.28 -24.86
N LEU A 556 8.85 36.04 -23.99
CA LEU A 556 8.98 36.30 -22.54
C LEU A 556 9.99 35.35 -21.87
N ALA A 557 10.05 34.09 -22.29
CA ALA A 557 11.00 33.10 -21.79
C ALA A 557 12.45 33.39 -22.22
N TRP A 558 12.66 34.00 -23.39
CA TRP A 558 13.99 34.22 -24.00
C TRP A 558 14.98 34.93 -23.06
N ARG A 559 14.50 35.90 -22.26
CA ARG A 559 15.35 36.66 -21.32
C ARG A 559 15.61 35.97 -19.97
N GLY A 560 15.04 34.79 -19.72
CA GLY A 560 15.07 34.13 -18.41
C GLY A 560 15.40 32.64 -18.47
N ASP A 561 14.40 31.83 -18.77
CA ASP A 561 14.50 30.36 -18.75
C ASP A 561 14.19 29.80 -20.14
N ARG A 562 15.19 29.18 -20.76
CA ARG A 562 15.09 28.70 -22.14
C ARG A 562 14.16 27.49 -22.28
N THR A 563 13.82 26.79 -21.19
CA THR A 563 13.02 25.56 -21.28
C THR A 563 11.57 25.78 -21.74
N PRO A 564 10.73 26.65 -21.14
CA PRO A 564 9.40 26.95 -21.68
C PRO A 564 9.47 27.65 -23.04
N GLY A 565 10.50 28.49 -23.28
CA GLY A 565 10.65 29.19 -24.55
C GLY A 565 10.94 28.26 -25.73
N ALA A 566 11.78 27.25 -25.54
CA ALA A 566 12.08 26.24 -26.55
C ALA A 566 10.84 25.38 -26.88
N VAL A 567 10.04 24.99 -25.89
CA VAL A 567 8.78 24.25 -26.10
C VAL A 567 7.76 25.10 -26.85
N ALA A 568 7.65 26.39 -26.52
CA ALA A 568 6.76 27.32 -27.20
C ALA A 568 7.21 27.61 -28.66
N LEU A 569 8.52 27.68 -28.92
CA LEU A 569 9.06 27.77 -30.28
C LEU A 569 8.84 26.48 -31.09
N ALA A 570 8.95 25.31 -30.48
CA ALA A 570 8.73 24.03 -31.15
C ALA A 570 7.26 23.78 -31.51
N THR A 571 6.31 24.42 -30.81
CA THR A 571 4.87 24.28 -31.04
C THR A 571 4.30 25.29 -32.05
N ALA A 572 4.95 26.42 -32.27
CA ALA A 572 4.49 27.44 -33.22
C ALA A 572 4.41 26.96 -34.70
N PRO A 573 5.37 26.19 -35.26
CA PRO A 573 5.29 25.73 -36.64
C PRO A 573 4.10 24.80 -36.97
N PRO A 574 3.79 23.73 -36.21
CA PRO A 574 2.59 22.92 -36.49
C PRO A 574 1.29 23.73 -36.29
N LEU A 575 1.25 24.66 -35.32
CA LEU A 575 0.10 25.57 -35.15
C LEU A 575 -0.10 26.50 -36.36
N LEU A 576 0.97 27.04 -36.94
CA LEU A 576 0.92 27.84 -38.18
C LEU A 576 0.33 27.05 -39.35
N VAL A 577 0.70 25.78 -39.49
CA VAL A 577 0.22 24.92 -40.58
C VAL A 577 -1.25 24.52 -40.37
N LEU A 578 -1.65 24.19 -39.14
CA LEU A 578 -3.06 23.95 -38.79
C LEU A 578 -3.91 25.21 -38.97
N LEU A 579 -3.39 26.39 -38.61
CA LEU A 579 -4.05 27.68 -38.82
C LEU A 579 -4.24 27.95 -40.32
N ALA A 580 -3.21 27.76 -41.14
CA ALA A 580 -3.31 27.93 -42.59
C ALA A 580 -4.38 27.00 -43.21
N ALA A 581 -4.44 25.74 -42.78
CA ALA A 581 -5.46 24.79 -43.21
C ALA A 581 -6.87 25.19 -42.77
N ALA A 582 -7.04 25.67 -41.52
CA ALA A 582 -8.31 26.16 -41.01
C ALA A 582 -8.79 27.44 -41.73
N VAL A 583 -7.88 28.38 -42.03
CA VAL A 583 -8.17 29.59 -42.81
C VAL A 583 -8.59 29.23 -44.24
N ALA A 584 -7.86 28.33 -44.91
CA ALA A 584 -8.18 27.90 -46.27
C ALA A 584 -9.54 27.17 -46.37
N ASN A 585 -9.90 26.41 -45.34
CA ASN A 585 -11.24 25.81 -45.20
C ASN A 585 -12.31 26.90 -44.95
N ALA A 586 -12.04 27.87 -44.06
CA ALA A 586 -12.95 28.96 -43.76
C ALA A 586 -13.20 29.91 -44.95
N SER A 587 -12.24 30.07 -45.85
CA SER A 587 -12.37 30.84 -47.09
C SER A 587 -12.95 30.03 -48.26
N GLY A 588 -13.32 28.75 -48.07
CA GLY A 588 -13.83 27.87 -49.12
C GLY A 588 -12.82 27.60 -50.25
N ALA A 589 -11.52 27.69 -49.97
CA ALA A 589 -10.45 27.75 -50.96
C ALA A 589 -9.62 26.46 -51.09
N ALA A 590 -10.03 25.37 -50.44
CA ALA A 590 -9.21 24.16 -50.31
C ALA A 590 -9.94 22.89 -50.79
N ASP A 591 -9.35 22.23 -51.79
CA ASP A 591 -9.54 20.79 -51.99
C ASP A 591 -8.98 20.02 -50.80
N ALA A 592 -9.59 18.86 -50.49
CA ALA A 592 -9.21 18.03 -49.35
C ALA A 592 -7.71 17.64 -49.36
N THR A 593 -7.10 17.50 -50.54
CA THR A 593 -5.69 17.18 -50.73
C THR A 593 -4.74 18.22 -50.11
N VAL A 594 -5.11 19.51 -50.11
CA VAL A 594 -4.30 20.60 -49.54
C VAL A 594 -4.29 20.52 -48.00
N LEU A 595 -5.44 20.20 -47.39
CA LEU A 595 -5.54 19.95 -45.94
C LEU A 595 -4.71 18.74 -45.50
N HIS A 596 -4.72 17.65 -46.27
CA HIS A 596 -3.89 16.47 -45.98
C HIS A 596 -2.38 16.74 -46.14
N ALA A 597 -1.99 17.50 -47.17
CA ALA A 597 -0.59 17.92 -47.36
C ALA A 597 -0.09 18.83 -46.23
N ALA A 598 -0.94 19.76 -45.76
CA ALA A 598 -0.66 20.57 -44.58
C ALA A 598 -0.52 19.71 -43.32
N ALA A 599 -1.45 18.78 -43.07
CA ALA A 599 -1.36 17.86 -41.93
C ALA A 599 -0.07 17.01 -41.93
N LEU A 600 0.34 16.51 -43.10
CA LEU A 600 1.61 15.78 -43.26
C LEU A 600 2.83 16.68 -42.98
N ALA A 601 2.85 17.91 -43.49
CA ALA A 601 3.94 18.86 -43.23
C ALA A 601 4.07 19.23 -41.74
N ALA A 602 2.93 19.40 -41.04
CA ALA A 602 2.89 19.65 -39.60
C ALA A 602 3.43 18.47 -38.76
N LEU A 603 3.36 17.25 -39.29
CA LEU A 603 3.76 16.02 -38.62
C LEU A 603 5.27 15.71 -38.82
N VAL A 604 5.84 16.12 -39.96
CA VAL A 604 7.26 15.97 -40.29
C VAL A 604 8.14 17.01 -39.58
N LEU A 605 7.66 18.25 -39.38
CA LEU A 605 8.45 19.33 -38.77
C LEU A 605 8.96 19.03 -37.34
N PRO A 606 8.18 18.46 -36.41
CA PRO A 606 8.67 18.10 -35.07
C PRO A 606 9.78 17.05 -35.11
N GLY A 607 9.74 16.10 -36.05
CA GLY A 607 10.82 15.15 -36.30
C GLY A 607 12.10 15.82 -36.82
N PHE A 608 11.95 16.88 -37.63
CA PHE A 608 13.06 17.72 -38.08
C PHE A 608 13.64 18.58 -36.95
N VAL A 609 12.81 19.09 -36.03
CA VAL A 609 13.26 19.79 -34.82
C VAL A 609 13.98 18.84 -33.84
N TRP A 610 13.53 17.59 -33.72
CA TRP A 610 14.23 16.53 -32.97
C TRP A 610 15.64 16.26 -33.53
N LEU A 611 15.80 16.30 -34.86
CA LEU A 611 17.10 16.20 -35.54
C LEU A 611 18.03 17.40 -35.26
N LEU A 612 17.48 18.54 -34.82
CA LEU A 612 18.19 19.82 -34.59
C LEU A 612 18.69 20.06 -33.15
N ARG A 613 18.86 18.99 -32.37
CA ARG A 613 19.91 18.81 -31.34
C ARG A 613 19.68 19.40 -29.92
N ARG A 614 20.00 18.55 -28.93
CA ARG A 614 20.43 18.86 -27.54
C ARG A 614 19.46 19.63 -26.62
N VAL A 615 18.48 18.92 -26.05
CA VAL A 615 17.81 19.30 -24.80
C VAL A 615 17.75 18.09 -23.85
N ASP A 616 17.82 18.32 -22.54
CA ASP A 616 17.90 17.28 -21.50
C ASP A 616 16.78 16.24 -21.54
N ALA A 617 17.08 15.03 -21.04
CA ALA A 617 16.18 13.87 -21.03
C ALA A 617 14.78 14.10 -20.44
N TYR A 618 14.61 15.12 -19.58
CA TYR A 618 13.31 15.53 -19.05
C TYR A 618 12.37 16.18 -20.09
N ALA A 619 12.91 16.97 -21.02
CA ALA A 619 12.13 17.53 -22.11
C ALA A 619 11.69 16.44 -23.09
N ILE A 620 12.50 15.39 -23.23
CA ILE A 620 12.24 14.24 -24.08
C ILE A 620 10.99 13.50 -23.59
N VAL A 621 10.95 13.00 -22.34
CA VAL A 621 9.81 12.19 -21.85
C VAL A 621 8.46 12.92 -21.92
N LEU A 622 8.41 14.22 -21.56
CA LEU A 622 7.18 15.00 -21.64
C LEU A 622 6.76 15.24 -23.10
N SER A 623 7.72 15.55 -23.99
CA SER A 623 7.45 15.71 -25.42
C SER A 623 6.98 14.41 -26.06
N TRP A 624 7.52 13.24 -25.67
CA TRP A 624 7.09 11.94 -26.18
C TRP A 624 5.69 11.54 -25.70
N ALA A 625 5.31 11.86 -24.46
CA ALA A 625 3.95 11.60 -23.98
C ALA A 625 2.92 12.48 -24.70
N VAL A 626 3.21 13.78 -24.87
CA VAL A 626 2.36 14.71 -25.62
C VAL A 626 2.32 14.33 -27.11
N PHE A 627 3.47 14.09 -27.73
CA PHE A 627 3.56 13.70 -29.14
C PHE A 627 2.87 12.36 -29.40
N GLY A 628 3.07 11.34 -28.57
CA GLY A 628 2.42 10.05 -28.71
C GLY A 628 0.89 10.14 -28.56
N THR A 629 0.39 10.98 -27.66
CA THR A 629 -1.05 11.18 -27.46
C THR A 629 -1.66 12.01 -28.61
N VAL A 630 -1.01 13.09 -29.03
CA VAL A 630 -1.42 13.90 -30.19
C VAL A 630 -1.38 13.06 -31.47
N LEU A 631 -0.33 12.27 -31.69
CA LEU A 631 -0.19 11.38 -32.84
C LEU A 631 -1.25 10.27 -32.84
N ALA A 632 -1.54 9.66 -31.70
CA ALA A 632 -2.61 8.66 -31.59
C ALA A 632 -4.01 9.27 -31.82
N THR A 633 -4.24 10.49 -31.33
CA THR A 633 -5.51 11.21 -31.55
C THR A 633 -5.65 11.59 -33.01
N VAL A 634 -4.63 12.20 -33.62
CA VAL A 634 -4.62 12.62 -35.04
C VAL A 634 -4.74 11.41 -35.98
N LEU A 635 -3.95 10.35 -35.79
CA LEU A 635 -4.07 9.13 -36.58
C LEU A 635 -5.45 8.48 -36.41
N GLY A 636 -5.98 8.43 -35.19
CA GLY A 636 -7.33 7.92 -34.92
C GLY A 636 -8.41 8.71 -35.65
N THR A 637 -8.34 10.04 -35.64
CA THR A 637 -9.29 10.90 -36.37
C THR A 637 -9.15 10.82 -37.89
N VAL A 638 -7.94 10.67 -38.43
CA VAL A 638 -7.72 10.65 -39.88
C VAL A 638 -8.06 9.29 -40.50
N VAL A 639 -7.73 8.18 -39.83
CA VAL A 639 -8.10 6.82 -40.28
C VAL A 639 -9.62 6.62 -40.31
N ALA A 640 -10.36 7.31 -39.44
CA ALA A 640 -11.82 7.26 -39.37
C ALA A 640 -12.54 8.12 -40.44
N VAL A 641 -11.86 9.09 -41.06
CA VAL A 641 -12.49 10.14 -41.89
C VAL A 641 -12.17 10.04 -43.40
N SER A 642 -11.06 9.41 -43.81
CA SER A 642 -10.72 9.32 -45.24
C SER A 642 -11.31 8.07 -45.92
N ASP A 643 -12.28 8.22 -46.82
CA ASP A 643 -12.75 7.11 -47.67
C ASP A 643 -11.67 6.60 -48.64
N ASP A 644 -10.72 7.45 -49.01
CA ASP A 644 -9.62 7.12 -49.92
C ASP A 644 -8.64 6.06 -49.36
N GLY A 645 -8.44 4.98 -50.12
CA GLY A 645 -7.56 3.86 -49.74
C GLY A 645 -6.07 4.21 -49.76
N TRP A 646 -5.68 5.20 -50.57
CA TRP A 646 -4.29 5.72 -50.63
C TRP A 646 -3.89 6.45 -49.35
N SER A 647 -4.81 7.24 -48.78
CA SER A 647 -4.58 7.95 -47.52
C SER A 647 -4.33 6.96 -46.38
N LYS A 648 -5.23 5.99 -46.21
CA LYS A 648 -5.14 4.93 -45.19
C LYS A 648 -3.81 4.16 -45.23
N SER A 649 -3.32 3.81 -46.43
CA SER A 649 -2.06 3.07 -46.60
C SER A 649 -0.81 3.91 -46.33
N LEU A 650 -0.80 5.21 -46.69
CA LEU A 650 0.28 6.14 -46.31
C LEU A 650 0.36 6.33 -44.79
N TYR A 651 -0.76 6.50 -44.07
CA TYR A 651 -0.74 6.67 -42.62
C TYR A 651 -0.31 5.40 -41.87
N VAL A 652 -0.70 4.21 -42.33
CA VAL A 652 -0.19 2.94 -41.78
C VAL A 652 1.32 2.80 -42.01
N ALA A 653 1.82 3.15 -43.21
CA ALA A 653 3.24 3.13 -43.50
C ALA A 653 4.05 4.10 -42.61
N PHE A 654 3.54 5.32 -42.37
CA PHE A 654 4.18 6.28 -41.45
C PHE A 654 4.08 5.86 -39.97
N GLY A 655 2.98 5.22 -39.54
CA GLY A 655 2.86 4.63 -38.21
C GLY A 655 3.89 3.51 -37.96
N LEU A 656 4.09 2.65 -38.96
CA LEU A 656 5.13 1.61 -38.94
C LEU A 656 6.55 2.21 -38.99
N LEU A 657 6.77 3.28 -39.75
CA LEU A 657 8.03 4.02 -39.78
C LEU A 657 8.35 4.65 -38.40
N ALA A 658 7.36 5.26 -37.74
CA ALA A 658 7.50 5.82 -36.41
C ALA A 658 7.80 4.74 -35.34
N LEU A 659 7.18 3.56 -35.46
CA LEU A 659 7.53 2.39 -34.64
C LEU A 659 8.95 1.86 -34.92
N ALA A 660 9.39 1.86 -36.18
CA ALA A 660 10.74 1.44 -36.57
C ALA A 660 11.84 2.43 -36.12
N LEU A 661 11.49 3.70 -35.93
CA LEU A 661 12.36 4.77 -35.44
C LEU A 661 12.39 4.88 -33.90
N LEU A 662 11.65 4.04 -33.17
CA LEU A 662 11.83 3.91 -31.72
C LEU A 662 13.26 3.45 -31.41
N PRO A 663 14.06 4.20 -30.62
CA PRO A 663 15.37 3.72 -30.22
C PRO A 663 15.18 2.48 -29.36
N ARG A 664 15.76 1.34 -29.81
CA ARG A 664 15.92 0.17 -28.94
C ARG A 664 16.68 0.63 -27.71
N VAL A 665 16.06 0.50 -26.53
CA VAL A 665 16.72 0.80 -25.25
C VAL A 665 17.78 -0.27 -25.02
N SER A 666 18.98 -0.04 -25.56
CA SER A 666 20.17 -0.80 -25.21
C SER A 666 20.52 -0.49 -23.77
N ALA A 667 20.51 -1.52 -22.94
CA ALA A 667 20.96 -1.43 -21.56
C ALA A 667 22.48 -1.18 -21.53
N ALA A 668 22.87 0.09 -21.56
CA ALA A 668 24.23 0.50 -21.26
C ALA A 668 24.42 0.44 -19.74
N ALA A 669 25.18 -0.55 -19.28
CA ALA A 669 25.55 -0.69 -17.88
C ALA A 669 26.35 0.54 -17.39
N PRO A 670 26.31 0.87 -16.08
CA PRO A 670 27.18 1.91 -15.55
C PRO A 670 28.65 1.48 -15.68
N ALA A 671 29.45 2.30 -16.34
CA ALA A 671 30.91 2.20 -16.25
C ALA A 671 31.36 2.57 -14.82
N ALA A 672 32.40 1.87 -14.35
CA ALA A 672 32.91 1.94 -12.99
C ALA A 672 33.65 3.26 -12.66
#